data_AF-A0A522UF61-F1
#
_entry.id   AF-A0A522UF61-F1
#
_cell.length_a   1.000
_cell.length_b   1.000
_cell.length_c   1.000
_cell.angle_alpha   90.00
_cell.angle_beta   90.00
_cell.angle_gamma   90.00
#
_symmetry.space_group_name_H-M   'P 1'
#
loop_
_entity.id
_entity.type
_entity.pdbx_description
1 polymer ?
#
loop_
_entity_poly.entity_id
_entity_poly.type
_entity_poly.pdbx_seq_one_letter_code
_entity_poly.pdbx_strand_id
1 'polypeptide(L)'
;MKQAGCFVWFALMAGYALAAGEYSCIGHGRGSPDRAEPTVAFPVTADYTLSRLIGAQAAGINLNKDWTFAFNPNTPEFSPLGLNSSRWKVAGSPPSDPKWGSPARLFNQCPTEGWLSGPGFKFPASIEVDMGREESFCGMRLHFFGNAPKDYELYAGNNLTASPDVTVTASSEETRNGNRASNVLDGDQDTRWCAQGGKTGEWLMLDFGRSQPLSSLSIIWEKEGVYQYKLETSLNKTAWTLVADRQKAAEARQTTSDRIDAAARYVKITVTGLPKSAWASIREITFPERPVSGTPVVRGTFSPAAVQLLTFPPQTARQFRLRLLSGENPKSCQIGELELLDAAGVEQAKQLMAKPQPVIDFSKAADCDYDDSAWRKLSLPHDWSIECAFNAGSPAGRNSGYLSGGLGFYRKTLFVPAEWADKKVTVKFGGIYMNSSIYCNGKYAGGRNYGYSTYVVDLTPYLKFGQSNVIAVRVDNRTQPNSRWYTGSGIYRDVTLQVSEKVHVAQWGVFVTTPEIKASSAQVKIQTRLMNETDSEQVCVLTTEIYAPDGRKIGEAKNDAVVKAASERKFEQLVTVQQPALWSPATPALYKAVSLVKSGLGKTDRVETVFGIRTAEFGPEFGFKLNGKKLIIKGFCLHHDLGTVGAADFPRALERRLQELKKMGVNAIRTSHDPYSERFMQLCDEMGFMVLGEMYDKWNFGNVFIDPNGNRIEWKDTWPRDLAEFVMRDRNHPSVIMWSVGNEVAEQIRDRNVEGTGPNDGGISVFNALKSCVNAVDGTRPVSAGLFPKLEPGNEPPKMAKALDVVGTNYMEKNWKEWHRKYPGMIFYASEITTHDWGAAWFDWDKTYAAGQFYWGGTDYLGEGREWPDIGWYRGLVDLTGFIKDGAYYVKSFYNEEPMVRIAVQDEAAGSETIVWNAVKLTKDERRAHWNWPGLTNVTVYTYSNCEEVELFLNGRSLGVKKLKEAEKQRPTWSVPFAPGSLKAVARNHGAVVAEHEIKTAGKAVRLVLQPERDSIGADGDLGYINVLVTDADGTVVPDANQTVRFEVTGAGENYAVANADMWCAEPFRGDRRSAYGGKAQLIVRALRPGAISVKATADGLTPSTLTVQAR
;
A
#
# COMPACT_ATOMS: atom_id res chain seq x y z
N MET A 1 -36.42 55.92 -19.51
CA MET A 1 -36.72 55.73 -18.07
C MET A 1 -38.09 55.06 -17.92
N LYS A 2 -38.20 53.81 -18.39
CA LYS A 2 -39.43 53.12 -18.84
C LYS A 2 -40.76 53.89 -18.65
N GLN A 3 -41.14 54.93 -19.42
CA GLN A 3 -40.56 55.58 -20.63
C GLN A 3 -39.55 54.77 -21.45
N ALA A 4 -40.07 53.87 -22.29
CA ALA A 4 -39.34 52.99 -23.24
C ALA A 4 -38.22 52.10 -22.63
N GLY A 5 -37.74 51.05 -23.30
CA GLY A 5 -38.13 50.33 -24.51
C GLY A 5 -37.73 48.85 -24.31
N CYS A 6 -38.39 47.85 -24.90
CA CYS A 6 -38.23 47.40 -26.29
C CYS A 6 -36.87 46.74 -26.63
N PHE A 7 -36.94 45.42 -26.85
CA PHE A 7 -36.17 44.61 -27.82
C PHE A 7 -34.71 44.17 -27.56
N VAL A 8 -34.52 42.85 -27.73
CA VAL A 8 -33.42 42.12 -28.44
C VAL A 8 -32.01 42.03 -27.83
N TRP A 9 -31.74 40.83 -27.29
CA TRP A 9 -30.66 39.88 -27.66
C TRP A 9 -29.31 40.35 -28.25
N PHE A 10 -28.25 39.89 -27.56
CA PHE A 10 -26.99 39.29 -28.07
C PHE A 10 -25.75 40.13 -28.50
N ALA A 11 -24.62 39.42 -28.40
CA ALA A 11 -23.30 39.62 -29.05
C ALA A 11 -22.24 40.58 -28.44
N LEU A 12 -21.32 39.96 -27.68
CA LEU A 12 -19.85 39.91 -27.93
C LEU A 12 -19.01 41.21 -28.10
N MET A 13 -18.05 41.34 -27.16
CA MET A 13 -16.59 41.57 -27.39
C MET A 13 -15.99 42.99 -27.52
N ALA A 14 -14.92 43.16 -26.71
CA ALA A 14 -13.65 43.85 -26.97
C ALA A 14 -13.55 45.40 -26.91
N GLY A 15 -12.41 45.86 -26.36
CA GLY A 15 -12.01 47.28 -26.25
C GLY A 15 -12.51 47.96 -24.95
N TYR A 16 -11.78 48.87 -24.31
CA TYR A 16 -10.58 49.62 -24.74
C TYR A 16 -9.58 49.85 -23.60
N ALA A 17 -8.39 50.36 -23.93
CA ALA A 17 -7.35 50.74 -22.97
C ALA A 17 -7.17 52.27 -22.86
N LEU A 18 -6.64 52.72 -21.71
CA LEU A 18 -5.76 53.90 -21.48
C LEU A 18 -6.06 55.25 -22.15
N ALA A 19 -6.16 56.32 -21.33
CA ALA A 19 -5.35 57.56 -21.47
C ALA A 19 -5.53 58.57 -20.31
N ALA A 20 -4.40 59.19 -19.87
CA ALA A 20 -4.23 60.52 -19.23
C ALA A 20 -5.03 60.93 -17.94
N GLY A 21 -4.56 61.85 -17.09
CA GLY A 21 -3.28 62.60 -17.05
C GLY A 21 -3.25 63.71 -15.96
N GLU A 22 -2.14 64.49 -15.91
CA GLU A 22 -1.93 65.76 -15.15
C GLU A 22 -1.70 65.67 -13.61
N TYR A 23 -0.88 66.50 -12.91
CA TYR A 23 0.35 67.27 -13.27
C TYR A 23 1.18 67.67 -11.98
N SER A 24 2.37 68.26 -12.18
CA SER A 24 3.39 68.80 -11.22
C SER A 24 4.26 67.74 -10.50
N CYS A 25 5.61 67.66 -10.58
CA CYS A 25 6.76 68.61 -10.68
C CYS A 25 7.12 69.26 -9.31
N ILE A 26 8.38 69.43 -8.85
CA ILE A 26 9.76 69.45 -9.42
C ILE A 26 10.73 68.75 -8.41
N GLY A 27 11.93 68.19 -8.68
CA GLY A 27 12.75 67.97 -9.88
C GLY A 27 14.28 67.90 -9.56
N HIS A 28 15.13 67.64 -10.58
CA HIS A 28 16.61 67.44 -10.55
C HIS A 28 17.17 66.18 -9.81
N GLY A 29 18.11 65.39 -10.38
CA GLY A 29 18.58 65.35 -11.77
C GLY A 29 19.84 64.51 -12.08
N ARG A 30 19.97 64.07 -13.35
CA ARG A 30 21.14 63.49 -14.07
C ARG A 30 21.58 62.05 -13.73
N GLY A 31 21.76 61.21 -14.76
CA GLY A 31 22.43 59.89 -14.68
C GLY A 31 21.95 58.83 -15.68
N SER A 32 22.23 58.99 -16.98
CA SER A 32 21.83 58.07 -18.07
C SER A 32 22.82 58.16 -19.26
N PRO A 33 22.76 57.30 -20.30
CA PRO A 33 21.93 56.11 -20.55
C PRO A 33 22.73 54.86 -21.02
N ASP A 34 22.03 53.74 -21.30
CA ASP A 34 22.08 52.94 -22.56
C ASP A 34 21.52 51.51 -22.33
N ARG A 35 20.98 50.75 -23.29
CA ARG A 35 20.19 50.93 -24.53
C ARG A 35 20.23 49.56 -25.24
N ALA A 36 19.11 48.85 -25.38
CA ALA A 36 18.82 47.90 -26.47
C ALA A 36 17.39 47.33 -26.33
N GLU A 37 16.82 46.85 -27.44
CA GLU A 37 15.43 46.37 -27.56
C GLU A 37 15.34 44.83 -27.67
N PRO A 38 14.15 44.23 -27.41
CA PRO A 38 13.93 42.78 -27.53
C PRO A 38 13.47 42.34 -28.93
N THR A 39 13.65 41.05 -29.25
CA THR A 39 13.18 40.44 -30.52
C THR A 39 12.29 39.22 -30.26
N VAL A 40 11.26 39.03 -31.09
CA VAL A 40 10.29 37.92 -31.00
C VAL A 40 10.27 37.13 -32.30
N ALA A 41 10.29 35.79 -32.24
CA ALA A 41 9.97 34.90 -33.36
C ALA A 41 9.52 33.50 -32.90
N PHE A 42 8.51 32.96 -33.59
CA PHE A 42 8.09 31.55 -33.66
C PHE A 42 8.03 31.16 -35.16
N PRO A 43 7.66 29.93 -35.56
CA PRO A 43 8.32 28.64 -35.32
C PRO A 43 8.65 27.94 -36.67
N VAL A 44 9.13 26.69 -36.66
CA VAL A 44 9.25 25.85 -37.88
C VAL A 44 8.76 24.43 -37.60
N THR A 45 8.05 23.84 -38.57
CA THR A 45 7.48 22.48 -38.56
C THR A 45 8.18 21.55 -39.57
N ALA A 46 7.99 20.23 -39.43
CA ALA A 46 8.33 19.24 -40.48
C ALA A 46 7.43 17.99 -40.39
N ASP A 47 6.84 17.61 -41.53
CA ASP A 47 6.07 16.38 -41.75
C ASP A 47 6.95 15.22 -42.28
N TYR A 48 6.44 13.97 -42.25
CA TYR A 48 6.64 12.97 -43.33
C TYR A 48 5.63 11.80 -43.23
N THR A 49 5.29 11.16 -44.37
CA THR A 49 4.12 10.26 -44.52
C THR A 49 4.35 9.13 -45.55
N LEU A 50 3.90 7.88 -45.30
CA LEU A 50 3.58 6.85 -46.35
C LEU A 50 2.80 5.61 -45.81
N SER A 51 2.42 4.63 -46.66
CA SER A 51 1.65 3.38 -46.32
C SER A 51 1.92 2.23 -47.37
N ARG A 52 1.25 1.06 -47.53
CA ARG A 52 -0.15 0.56 -47.28
C ARG A 52 -0.29 -0.98 -47.60
N LEU A 53 -1.51 -1.57 -47.43
CA LEU A 53 -2.13 -2.78 -48.10
C LEU A 53 -2.10 -4.22 -47.48
N ILE A 54 -3.32 -4.81 -47.32
CA ILE A 54 -3.82 -6.22 -47.55
C ILE A 54 -3.18 -7.43 -46.80
N GLY A 55 -3.87 -8.49 -46.30
CA GLY A 55 -5.32 -8.85 -46.18
C GLY A 55 -5.60 -10.33 -45.78
N ALA A 56 -6.88 -10.79 -45.82
CA ALA A 56 -7.42 -12.19 -45.64
C ALA A 56 -7.82 -12.71 -44.20
N GLN A 57 -8.46 -13.91 -44.11
CA GLN A 57 -9.44 -14.31 -43.04
C GLN A 57 -9.35 -15.77 -42.47
N ALA A 58 -9.99 -15.96 -41.28
CA ALA A 58 -10.59 -17.19 -40.70
C ALA A 58 -9.65 -18.30 -40.14
N ALA A 59 -10.03 -19.19 -39.21
CA ALA A 59 -11.32 -19.50 -38.57
C ALA A 59 -11.18 -19.86 -37.05
N GLY A 60 -12.30 -20.02 -36.31
CA GLY A 60 -12.32 -20.26 -34.84
C GLY A 60 -12.60 -21.71 -34.38
N ILE A 61 -12.51 -21.97 -33.07
CA ILE A 61 -12.67 -23.30 -32.44
C ILE A 61 -13.84 -23.32 -31.43
N ASN A 62 -14.56 -24.45 -31.38
CA ASN A 62 -15.72 -24.71 -30.52
C ASN A 62 -15.34 -25.37 -29.18
N LEU A 63 -16.05 -25.06 -28.10
CA LEU A 63 -15.71 -25.43 -26.71
C LEU A 63 -16.24 -26.79 -26.23
N ASN A 64 -17.03 -27.51 -27.03
CA ASN A 64 -17.54 -28.85 -26.69
C ASN A 64 -16.45 -29.94 -26.78
N LYS A 65 -15.42 -29.87 -25.94
CA LYS A 65 -14.31 -30.84 -25.87
C LYS A 65 -14.19 -31.49 -24.50
N ASP A 66 -13.95 -32.80 -24.51
CA ASP A 66 -13.59 -33.58 -23.33
C ASP A 66 -12.10 -33.37 -22.98
N TRP A 67 -11.76 -33.27 -21.69
CA TRP A 67 -10.40 -33.03 -21.17
C TRP A 67 -9.81 -34.30 -20.60
N THR A 68 -8.49 -34.54 -20.74
CA THR A 68 -7.81 -35.76 -20.23
C THR A 68 -6.58 -35.39 -19.43
N PHE A 69 -6.37 -36.06 -18.29
CA PHE A 69 -5.28 -35.84 -17.31
C PHE A 69 -4.49 -37.13 -17.08
N ALA A 70 -3.21 -37.05 -16.72
CA ALA A 70 -2.30 -38.20 -16.60
C ALA A 70 -1.36 -38.09 -15.38
N PHE A 71 -1.03 -39.22 -14.76
CA PHE A 71 -0.19 -39.30 -13.55
C PHE A 71 1.07 -40.16 -13.77
N ASN A 72 2.25 -39.64 -13.37
CA ASN A 72 3.49 -40.42 -13.22
C ASN A 72 4.07 -40.19 -11.79
N PRO A 73 4.26 -41.24 -10.97
CA PRO A 73 4.64 -41.08 -9.56
C PRO A 73 6.15 -41.10 -9.22
N ASN A 74 7.08 -41.23 -10.17
CA ASN A 74 8.40 -41.82 -9.87
C ASN A 74 9.68 -40.95 -9.96
N THR A 75 9.64 -39.63 -10.18
CA THR A 75 10.88 -38.80 -10.23
C THR A 75 10.82 -37.47 -9.47
N PRO A 76 11.78 -37.21 -8.56
CA PRO A 76 12.20 -35.88 -8.11
C PRO A 76 13.58 -35.47 -8.66
N GLU A 77 13.93 -34.18 -8.49
CA GLU A 77 15.16 -33.49 -8.95
C GLU A 77 15.28 -33.15 -10.46
N PHE A 78 16.01 -32.06 -10.72
CA PHE A 78 16.38 -31.53 -12.04
C PHE A 78 17.89 -31.30 -12.09
N SER A 79 18.57 -31.73 -13.15
CA SER A 79 19.97 -31.38 -13.42
C SER A 79 20.23 -31.32 -14.94
N PRO A 80 20.84 -30.26 -15.48
CA PRO A 80 21.20 -30.19 -16.90
C PRO A 80 22.62 -30.74 -17.14
N LEU A 81 22.75 -31.83 -17.91
CA LEU A 81 24.06 -32.37 -18.27
C LEU A 81 24.69 -31.67 -19.49
N GLY A 82 25.98 -31.35 -19.35
CA GLY A 82 26.95 -31.51 -20.45
C GLY A 82 27.21 -30.33 -21.40
N LEU A 83 28.07 -29.39 -20.98
CA LEU A 83 29.08 -28.82 -21.89
C LEU A 83 30.48 -29.15 -21.37
N ASN A 84 31.37 -29.56 -22.27
CA ASN A 84 32.62 -30.23 -21.94
C ASN A 84 33.83 -29.27 -21.89
N SER A 85 34.87 -29.67 -21.16
CA SER A 85 35.98 -28.82 -20.72
C SER A 85 37.10 -28.62 -21.76
N SER A 86 37.71 -27.43 -21.76
CA SER A 86 39.06 -27.23 -22.30
C SER A 86 39.81 -26.06 -21.64
N ARG A 87 40.73 -26.41 -20.72
CA ARG A 87 41.98 -25.71 -20.34
C ARG A 87 42.07 -24.17 -20.48
N TRP A 88 42.34 -23.48 -19.36
CA TRP A 88 43.58 -22.72 -19.15
C TRP A 88 43.96 -22.74 -17.66
N LYS A 89 45.23 -22.48 -17.31
CA LYS A 89 45.72 -22.51 -15.92
C LYS A 89 45.63 -21.12 -15.27
N VAL A 90 45.24 -21.09 -13.99
CA VAL A 90 45.55 -19.97 -13.08
C VAL A 90 46.96 -20.18 -12.50
N ALA A 91 47.73 -19.10 -12.35
CA ALA A 91 48.98 -19.08 -11.60
C ALA A 91 49.22 -17.67 -11.03
N GLY A 92 49.61 -17.58 -9.76
CA GLY A 92 50.03 -16.33 -9.11
C GLY A 92 49.01 -15.68 -8.19
N SER A 93 49.48 -15.30 -7.01
CA SER A 93 48.85 -14.45 -5.99
C SER A 93 49.99 -13.89 -5.12
N PRO A 94 49.74 -12.96 -4.19
CA PRO A 94 49.14 -11.61 -4.28
C PRO A 94 50.32 -10.57 -4.44
N PRO A 95 50.33 -9.28 -3.98
CA PRO A 95 49.31 -8.45 -3.32
C PRO A 95 49.23 -6.96 -3.81
N SER A 96 48.68 -6.11 -2.93
CA SER A 96 48.79 -4.63 -2.84
C SER A 96 47.82 -3.72 -3.64
N ASP A 97 47.03 -2.98 -2.84
CA ASP A 97 46.39 -1.66 -3.05
C ASP A 97 47.52 -0.56 -3.13
N PRO A 98 47.32 0.71 -3.60
CA PRO A 98 46.04 1.38 -3.85
C PRO A 98 45.94 2.40 -5.03
N LYS A 99 44.75 3.03 -5.14
CA LYS A 99 44.45 4.40 -5.65
C LYS A 99 44.38 4.71 -7.17
N TRP A 100 43.19 5.24 -7.56
CA TRP A 100 42.87 6.23 -8.62
C TRP A 100 43.31 5.99 -10.08
N GLY A 101 42.34 5.88 -11.00
CA GLY A 101 42.58 6.06 -12.44
C GLY A 101 41.44 5.64 -13.39
N SER A 102 40.62 6.61 -13.83
CA SER A 102 39.90 6.55 -15.13
C SER A 102 40.79 7.16 -16.24
N PRO A 103 40.63 6.89 -17.56
CA PRO A 103 39.37 6.52 -18.23
C PRO A 103 39.49 5.57 -19.47
N ALA A 104 38.38 5.49 -20.24
CA ALA A 104 38.28 5.33 -21.71
C ALA A 104 38.16 3.95 -22.38
N ARG A 105 36.97 3.75 -22.99
CA ARG A 105 36.64 3.28 -24.37
C ARG A 105 37.41 2.10 -25.01
N LEU A 106 36.64 1.18 -25.61
CA LEU A 106 36.77 0.83 -27.05
C LEU A 106 35.44 0.27 -27.63
N PHE A 107 35.39 0.06 -28.96
CA PHE A 107 34.18 -0.14 -29.77
C PHE A 107 33.97 -1.59 -30.26
N ASN A 108 32.70 -1.95 -30.53
CA ASN A 108 32.14 -2.54 -31.79
C ASN A 108 30.66 -2.93 -31.52
N GLN A 109 29.64 -2.73 -32.37
CA GLN A 109 29.42 -3.03 -33.81
C GLN A 109 29.42 -4.54 -34.12
N CYS A 110 28.48 -5.15 -34.86
CA CYS A 110 27.31 -4.64 -35.62
C CYS A 110 26.15 -5.72 -35.67
N PRO A 111 25.05 -5.60 -36.46
CA PRO A 111 23.72 -6.13 -36.07
C PRO A 111 23.19 -7.31 -36.95
N THR A 112 21.90 -7.29 -37.32
CA THR A 112 21.11 -8.18 -38.25
C THR A 112 20.44 -9.42 -37.61
N GLU A 113 19.24 -9.91 -38.01
CA GLU A 113 18.05 -9.33 -38.70
C GLU A 113 16.82 -10.29 -38.59
N GLY A 114 15.65 -9.90 -39.14
CA GLY A 114 14.55 -10.81 -39.52
C GLY A 114 13.58 -11.24 -38.39
N TRP A 115 12.40 -10.64 -38.17
CA TRP A 115 11.16 -10.62 -38.98
C TRP A 115 10.55 -12.00 -39.32
N LEU A 116 9.35 -12.30 -38.76
CA LEU A 116 8.09 -12.34 -39.55
C LEU A 116 6.82 -12.56 -38.70
N SER A 117 5.71 -12.09 -39.28
CA SER A 117 4.27 -12.20 -38.93
C SER A 117 3.73 -13.60 -38.52
N GLY A 118 2.54 -13.75 -37.92
CA GLY A 118 1.42 -12.80 -37.77
C GLY A 118 0.25 -13.31 -36.88
N PRO A 119 -0.92 -12.63 -36.84
CA PRO A 119 -1.88 -12.72 -35.73
C PRO A 119 -3.07 -13.68 -35.92
N GLY A 120 -3.58 -14.26 -34.82
CA GLY A 120 -4.76 -15.14 -34.84
C GLY A 120 -5.40 -15.47 -33.48
N PHE A 121 -6.10 -14.50 -32.87
CA PHE A 121 -6.96 -14.60 -31.67
C PHE A 121 -6.38 -15.06 -30.32
N LYS A 122 -6.90 -14.44 -29.25
CA LYS A 122 -6.56 -14.69 -27.83
C LYS A 122 -7.74 -15.35 -27.08
N PHE A 123 -7.38 -15.96 -25.95
CA PHE A 123 -8.06 -16.00 -24.64
C PHE A 123 -8.40 -17.39 -24.07
N PRO A 124 -8.40 -17.56 -22.73
CA PRO A 124 -7.97 -18.80 -22.11
C PRO A 124 -9.00 -19.44 -21.16
N ALA A 125 -8.71 -20.68 -20.78
CA ALA A 125 -9.16 -21.33 -19.55
C ALA A 125 -8.03 -22.24 -19.05
N SER A 126 -7.71 -22.17 -17.76
CA SER A 126 -6.80 -23.10 -17.09
C SER A 126 -7.59 -24.03 -16.17
N ILE A 127 -7.32 -25.33 -16.24
CA ILE A 127 -7.74 -26.29 -15.21
C ILE A 127 -6.53 -26.53 -14.32
N GLU A 128 -6.65 -26.24 -13.02
CA GLU A 128 -5.71 -26.72 -12.02
C GLU A 128 -6.02 -28.18 -11.65
N VAL A 129 -4.98 -28.97 -11.42
CA VAL A 129 -5.05 -30.35 -10.93
C VAL A 129 -4.08 -30.46 -9.76
N ASP A 130 -4.62 -30.28 -8.56
CA ASP A 130 -3.89 -30.44 -7.30
C ASP A 130 -3.72 -31.94 -6.98
N MET A 131 -2.51 -32.36 -6.61
CA MET A 131 -2.07 -33.76 -6.50
C MET A 131 -1.36 -34.05 -5.17
N GLY A 132 -2.08 -33.90 -4.06
CA GLY A 132 -1.57 -34.23 -2.73
C GLY A 132 -1.19 -35.72 -2.58
N ARG A 133 -0.06 -35.97 -1.89
CA ARG A 133 0.31 -37.30 -1.37
C ARG A 133 0.01 -37.39 0.12
N GLU A 134 -1.13 -37.97 0.46
CA GLU A 134 -1.31 -38.69 1.73
C GLU A 134 -1.33 -40.20 1.41
N GLU A 135 -0.81 -41.05 2.30
CA GLU A 135 -0.46 -42.46 1.99
C GLU A 135 -1.65 -43.41 1.71
N SER A 136 -2.86 -42.90 1.46
CA SER A 136 -4.05 -43.71 1.22
C SER A 136 -4.99 -43.25 0.09
N PHE A 137 -4.85 -42.02 -0.46
CA PHE A 137 -5.74 -41.55 -1.53
C PHE A 137 -5.05 -40.61 -2.53
N CYS A 138 -5.42 -40.74 -3.82
CA CYS A 138 -5.26 -39.67 -4.80
C CYS A 138 -6.63 -39.05 -5.09
N GLY A 139 -6.79 -37.77 -4.77
CA GLY A 139 -7.95 -36.97 -5.18
C GLY A 139 -7.63 -36.12 -6.42
N MET A 140 -8.68 -35.68 -7.11
CA MET A 140 -8.59 -34.59 -8.09
C MET A 140 -9.51 -33.45 -7.63
N ARG A 141 -8.94 -32.26 -7.44
CA ARG A 141 -9.67 -31.05 -7.07
C ARG A 141 -9.78 -30.16 -8.31
N LEU A 142 -11.00 -29.79 -8.68
CA LEU A 142 -11.29 -28.98 -9.88
C LEU A 142 -11.82 -27.61 -9.47
N HIS A 143 -11.22 -26.55 -9.98
CA HIS A 143 -11.61 -25.17 -9.72
C HIS A 143 -12.23 -24.54 -10.98
N PHE A 144 -13.40 -23.93 -10.82
CA PHE A 144 -14.10 -23.19 -11.87
C PHE A 144 -14.37 -21.76 -11.37
N PHE A 145 -14.03 -20.76 -12.19
CA PHE A 145 -14.25 -19.36 -11.87
C PHE A 145 -15.27 -18.75 -12.85
N GLY A 146 -16.38 -18.24 -12.30
CA GLY A 146 -17.56 -17.81 -13.05
C GLY A 146 -18.65 -18.90 -13.13
N ASN A 147 -19.58 -18.76 -14.07
CA ASN A 147 -20.70 -19.70 -14.25
C ASN A 147 -20.21 -21.12 -14.52
N ALA A 148 -20.31 -22.01 -13.54
CA ALA A 148 -19.99 -23.42 -13.75
C ALA A 148 -21.07 -24.11 -14.62
N PRO A 149 -20.68 -25.05 -15.50
CA PRO A 149 -21.63 -26.00 -16.08
C PRO A 149 -22.32 -26.78 -14.95
N LYS A 150 -23.61 -27.09 -15.09
CA LYS A 150 -24.36 -27.72 -13.98
C LYS A 150 -23.90 -29.14 -13.68
N ASP A 151 -23.63 -29.93 -14.71
CA ASP A 151 -23.42 -31.38 -14.57
C ASP A 151 -22.14 -31.83 -15.29
N TYR A 152 -21.59 -32.97 -14.87
CA TYR A 152 -20.37 -33.56 -15.45
C TYR A 152 -20.41 -35.09 -15.52
N GLU A 153 -19.54 -35.64 -16.37
CA GLU A 153 -19.25 -37.07 -16.48
C GLU A 153 -17.73 -37.30 -16.41
N LEU A 154 -17.29 -38.35 -15.72
CA LEU A 154 -15.87 -38.75 -15.64
C LEU A 154 -15.66 -40.17 -16.17
N TYR A 155 -14.64 -40.36 -16.99
CA TYR A 155 -14.23 -41.63 -17.59
C TYR A 155 -12.78 -41.95 -17.20
N ALA A 156 -12.40 -43.23 -17.10
CA ALA A 156 -11.01 -43.65 -16.87
C ALA A 156 -10.28 -43.96 -18.19
N GLY A 157 -8.97 -43.76 -18.22
CA GLY A 157 -8.11 -44.02 -19.38
C GLY A 157 -6.74 -44.60 -19.00
N ASN A 158 -6.04 -45.15 -19.99
CA ASN A 158 -4.72 -45.76 -19.85
C ASN A 158 -3.79 -45.25 -20.95
N ASN A 159 -2.62 -44.73 -20.59
CA ASN A 159 -1.60 -44.27 -21.54
C ASN A 159 -0.51 -45.34 -21.73
N LEU A 160 0.03 -45.45 -22.94
CA LEU A 160 0.82 -46.61 -23.36
C LEU A 160 2.34 -46.39 -23.40
N THR A 161 2.80 -45.13 -23.37
CA THR A 161 4.23 -44.77 -23.45
C THR A 161 5.07 -45.13 -22.22
N ALA A 162 4.45 -45.49 -21.10
CA ALA A 162 5.13 -45.96 -19.88
C ALA A 162 4.41 -47.20 -19.30
N SER A 163 3.91 -48.07 -20.18
CA SER A 163 3.44 -49.40 -19.79
C SER A 163 4.63 -50.37 -19.71
N PRO A 164 4.77 -51.17 -18.64
CA PRO A 164 5.81 -52.21 -18.55
C PRO A 164 5.61 -53.36 -19.57
N ASP A 165 4.50 -53.36 -20.32
CA ASP A 165 4.17 -54.38 -21.31
C ASP A 165 4.82 -54.11 -22.70
N VAL A 166 5.38 -52.92 -22.93
CA VAL A 166 5.97 -52.54 -24.23
C VAL A 166 7.40 -53.07 -24.34
N THR A 167 7.63 -54.02 -25.24
CA THR A 167 8.96 -54.62 -25.44
C THR A 167 9.68 -53.95 -26.61
N VAL A 168 10.87 -53.38 -26.36
CA VAL A 168 11.74 -52.83 -27.40
C VAL A 168 12.78 -53.85 -27.85
N THR A 169 13.02 -53.94 -29.16
CA THR A 169 14.03 -54.80 -29.79
C THR A 169 14.70 -54.07 -30.94
N ALA A 170 15.96 -54.35 -31.24
CA ALA A 170 16.70 -53.72 -32.33
C ALA A 170 17.48 -54.74 -33.17
N SER A 171 17.95 -54.33 -34.35
CA SER A 171 18.85 -55.11 -35.20
C SER A 171 20.21 -55.36 -34.55
N SER A 172 20.72 -54.37 -33.80
CA SER A 172 21.92 -54.46 -32.96
C SER A 172 21.87 -53.41 -31.85
N GLU A 173 22.65 -53.59 -30.79
CA GLU A 173 22.80 -52.60 -29.71
C GLU A 173 24.21 -52.59 -29.10
N GLU A 174 24.72 -51.40 -28.80
CA GLU A 174 26.09 -51.16 -28.31
C GLU A 174 26.21 -51.42 -26.78
N THR A 175 25.93 -52.66 -26.38
CA THR A 175 25.82 -53.10 -24.98
C THR A 175 27.01 -52.72 -24.07
N ARG A 176 28.24 -52.68 -24.60
CA ARG A 176 29.44 -52.30 -23.84
C ARG A 176 29.38 -50.88 -23.25
N ASN A 177 28.69 -49.97 -23.94
CA ASN A 177 28.55 -48.56 -23.54
C ASN A 177 27.16 -48.26 -22.96
N GLY A 178 26.37 -49.29 -22.62
CA GLY A 178 25.04 -49.14 -22.02
C GLY A 178 23.92 -48.71 -22.98
N ASN A 179 24.22 -48.47 -24.26
CA ASN A 179 23.30 -47.90 -25.25
C ASN A 179 22.28 -48.93 -25.81
N ARG A 180 21.42 -49.46 -24.94
CA ARG A 180 20.47 -50.56 -25.22
C ARG A 180 19.19 -50.07 -25.91
N ALA A 181 18.50 -50.98 -26.58
CA ALA A 181 17.22 -50.71 -27.26
C ALA A 181 16.11 -50.27 -26.29
N SER A 182 16.15 -50.72 -25.03
CA SER A 182 15.19 -50.34 -23.97
C SER A 182 15.17 -48.83 -23.65
N ASN A 183 16.29 -48.16 -23.87
CA ASN A 183 16.52 -46.80 -23.39
C ASN A 183 15.61 -45.77 -24.10
N VAL A 184 15.10 -46.09 -25.30
CA VAL A 184 14.24 -45.18 -26.08
C VAL A 184 12.80 -45.01 -25.56
N LEU A 185 12.52 -45.48 -24.34
CA LEU A 185 11.26 -45.34 -23.61
C LEU A 185 11.48 -45.12 -22.09
N ASP A 186 12.71 -44.88 -21.64
CA ASP A 186 12.96 -44.74 -20.19
C ASP A 186 12.63 -43.34 -19.64
N GLY A 187 12.42 -42.37 -20.52
CA GLY A 187 12.09 -40.97 -20.18
C GLY A 187 13.32 -40.11 -19.87
N ASP A 188 14.52 -40.67 -19.85
CA ASP A 188 15.77 -39.96 -19.62
C ASP A 188 16.46 -39.65 -20.96
N GLN A 189 16.31 -38.42 -21.42
CA GLN A 189 16.89 -37.96 -22.67
C GLN A 189 18.43 -37.95 -22.69
N ASP A 190 19.12 -38.09 -21.55
CA ASP A 190 20.58 -38.24 -21.53
C ASP A 190 21.03 -39.66 -21.89
N THR A 191 20.18 -40.67 -21.72
CA THR A 191 20.40 -42.04 -22.26
C THR A 191 20.10 -42.10 -23.77
N ARG A 192 20.29 -43.30 -24.36
CA ARG A 192 19.98 -43.60 -25.78
C ARG A 192 20.10 -45.10 -26.11
N TRP A 193 19.44 -45.52 -27.19
CA TRP A 193 19.87 -46.68 -27.98
C TRP A 193 20.95 -46.25 -29.00
N CYS A 194 21.91 -47.13 -29.27
CA CYS A 194 22.87 -46.99 -30.36
C CYS A 194 23.09 -48.35 -31.02
N ALA A 195 22.92 -48.43 -32.34
CA ALA A 195 23.19 -49.65 -33.10
C ALA A 195 24.69 -49.99 -33.06
N GLN A 196 25.04 -51.25 -32.78
CA GLN A 196 26.42 -51.66 -32.52
C GLN A 196 27.36 -51.45 -33.71
N GLY A 197 26.84 -51.54 -34.94
CA GLY A 197 27.56 -51.22 -36.16
C GLY A 197 27.57 -49.73 -36.54
N GLY A 198 26.67 -48.93 -35.96
CA GLY A 198 26.50 -47.48 -36.22
C GLY A 198 25.95 -47.09 -37.59
N LYS A 199 25.71 -48.06 -38.48
CA LYS A 199 25.45 -47.86 -39.91
C LYS A 199 23.98 -47.61 -40.24
N THR A 200 23.72 -47.22 -41.49
CA THR A 200 22.39 -47.28 -42.10
C THR A 200 21.97 -48.72 -42.38
N GLY A 201 20.65 -48.97 -42.39
CA GLY A 201 20.04 -50.30 -42.46
C GLY A 201 19.65 -50.88 -41.10
N GLU A 202 20.19 -50.33 -40.01
CA GLU A 202 19.84 -50.69 -38.64
C GLU A 202 18.40 -50.23 -38.30
N TRP A 203 17.70 -50.99 -37.47
CA TRP A 203 16.31 -50.73 -37.08
C TRP A 203 16.06 -50.97 -35.59
N LEU A 204 15.05 -50.28 -35.07
CA LEU A 204 14.49 -50.48 -33.74
C LEU A 204 12.97 -50.71 -33.88
N MET A 205 12.43 -51.65 -33.11
CA MET A 205 11.05 -52.12 -33.18
C MET A 205 10.44 -52.26 -31.78
N LEU A 206 9.24 -51.70 -31.64
CA LEU A 206 8.41 -51.70 -30.46
C LEU A 206 7.29 -52.75 -30.65
N ASP A 207 7.09 -53.66 -29.70
CA ASP A 207 5.91 -54.53 -29.59
C ASP A 207 5.07 -54.08 -28.39
N PHE A 208 3.84 -53.61 -28.64
CA PHE A 208 2.89 -53.19 -27.62
C PHE A 208 2.13 -54.37 -26.95
N GLY A 209 2.49 -55.62 -27.26
CA GLY A 209 1.85 -56.83 -26.76
C GLY A 209 0.48 -57.12 -27.39
N ARG A 210 -0.23 -56.10 -27.86
CA ARG A 210 -1.55 -56.15 -28.50
C ARG A 210 -1.68 -55.10 -29.60
N SER A 211 -2.69 -55.27 -30.46
CA SER A 211 -3.08 -54.23 -31.41
C SER A 211 -3.78 -53.07 -30.70
N GLN A 212 -3.43 -51.84 -31.07
CA GLN A 212 -4.02 -50.59 -30.58
C GLN A 212 -3.97 -49.52 -31.68
N PRO A 213 -4.87 -48.51 -31.69
CA PRO A 213 -4.68 -47.32 -32.51
C PRO A 213 -3.38 -46.60 -32.12
N LEU A 214 -2.77 -45.88 -33.06
CA LEU A 214 -1.68 -44.93 -32.84
C LEU A 214 -1.90 -43.74 -33.78
N SER A 215 -1.94 -42.50 -33.30
CA SER A 215 -2.10 -41.33 -34.19
C SER A 215 -0.78 -40.70 -34.64
N SER A 216 0.26 -40.71 -33.79
CA SER A 216 1.57 -40.14 -34.13
C SER A 216 2.69 -40.73 -33.29
N LEU A 217 3.93 -40.54 -33.76
CA LEU A 217 5.17 -40.90 -33.10
C LEU A 217 6.15 -39.71 -33.23
N SER A 218 6.93 -39.42 -32.19
CA SER A 218 8.05 -38.49 -32.25
C SER A 218 9.36 -39.16 -31.79
N ILE A 219 10.43 -38.96 -32.55
CA ILE A 219 11.78 -39.50 -32.32
C ILE A 219 12.69 -38.35 -31.92
N ILE A 220 13.42 -38.50 -30.82
CA ILE A 220 14.55 -37.63 -30.46
C ILE A 220 15.85 -38.34 -30.86
N TRP A 221 16.59 -37.79 -31.82
CA TRP A 221 17.85 -38.34 -32.30
C TRP A 221 19.02 -38.01 -31.36
N GLU A 222 20.14 -38.75 -31.51
CA GLU A 222 21.38 -38.56 -30.75
C GLU A 222 21.78 -37.08 -30.55
N LYS A 223 21.64 -36.31 -31.63
CA LYS A 223 22.02 -34.91 -31.83
C LYS A 223 21.26 -34.33 -33.01
N GLU A 224 21.33 -33.03 -33.22
CA GLU A 224 20.74 -32.40 -34.41
C GLU A 224 21.44 -32.84 -35.71
N GLY A 225 20.66 -33.17 -36.74
CA GLY A 225 21.19 -33.50 -38.06
C GLY A 225 20.13 -33.96 -39.05
N VAL A 226 20.54 -34.18 -40.30
CA VAL A 226 19.69 -34.75 -41.36
C VAL A 226 19.62 -36.27 -41.22
N TYR A 227 18.68 -36.77 -40.43
CA TYR A 227 18.39 -38.21 -40.32
C TYR A 227 17.34 -38.63 -41.37
N GLN A 228 17.61 -39.69 -42.10
CA GLN A 228 16.71 -40.26 -43.11
C GLN A 228 16.31 -41.67 -42.68
N TYR A 229 15.01 -41.95 -42.62
CA TYR A 229 14.48 -43.21 -42.07
C TYR A 229 13.17 -43.64 -42.71
N LYS A 230 12.71 -44.83 -42.36
CA LYS A 230 11.35 -45.34 -42.63
C LYS A 230 10.67 -45.70 -41.31
N LEU A 231 9.39 -45.34 -41.21
CA LEU A 231 8.51 -45.73 -40.12
C LEU A 231 7.44 -46.67 -40.67
N GLU A 232 7.42 -47.91 -40.17
CA GLU A 232 6.53 -48.97 -40.61
C GLU A 232 5.73 -49.54 -39.43
N THR A 233 4.49 -49.96 -39.68
CA THR A 233 3.62 -50.59 -38.68
C THR A 233 3.18 -52.00 -39.10
N SER A 234 2.81 -52.83 -38.13
CA SER A 234 2.24 -54.15 -38.37
C SER A 234 1.30 -54.58 -37.24
N LEU A 235 0.32 -55.44 -37.57
CA LEU A 235 -0.53 -56.12 -36.59
C LEU A 235 0.04 -57.49 -36.16
N ASN A 236 0.93 -58.09 -36.97
CA ASN A 236 1.32 -59.51 -36.87
C ASN A 236 2.83 -59.77 -37.07
N LYS A 237 3.66 -58.72 -37.17
CA LYS A 237 5.13 -58.76 -37.38
C LYS A 237 5.59 -59.30 -38.75
N THR A 238 4.69 -59.82 -39.59
CA THR A 238 5.03 -60.37 -40.92
C THR A 238 4.61 -59.47 -42.07
N ALA A 239 3.41 -58.91 -42.04
CA ALA A 239 2.93 -57.93 -43.01
C ALA A 239 3.15 -56.51 -42.48
N TRP A 240 3.88 -55.68 -43.23
CA TRP A 240 4.27 -54.33 -42.81
C TRP A 240 3.68 -53.25 -43.71
N THR A 241 3.27 -52.13 -43.12
CA THR A 241 2.73 -50.95 -43.82
C THR A 241 3.62 -49.75 -43.54
N LEU A 242 4.14 -49.12 -44.58
CA LEU A 242 4.94 -47.90 -44.49
C LEU A 242 4.00 -46.71 -44.17
N VAL A 243 4.17 -46.09 -43.01
CA VAL A 243 3.34 -44.96 -42.56
C VAL A 243 4.06 -43.62 -42.65
N ALA A 244 5.40 -43.59 -42.61
CA ALA A 244 6.18 -42.43 -43.04
C ALA A 244 7.46 -42.84 -43.78
N ASP A 245 7.70 -42.21 -44.92
CA ASP A 245 8.96 -42.31 -45.68
C ASP A 245 9.73 -40.99 -45.52
N ARG A 246 10.86 -41.05 -44.82
CA ARG A 246 11.80 -39.94 -44.64
C ARG A 246 13.15 -40.24 -45.32
N GLN A 247 13.20 -41.16 -46.29
CA GLN A 247 14.44 -41.52 -47.00
C GLN A 247 15.04 -40.38 -47.83
N LYS A 248 14.29 -39.30 -48.06
CA LYS A 248 14.75 -38.08 -48.76
C LYS A 248 14.71 -36.83 -47.87
N ALA A 249 14.73 -36.98 -46.55
CA ALA A 249 14.86 -35.84 -45.64
C ALA A 249 16.16 -35.05 -45.93
N ALA A 250 16.06 -33.72 -45.92
CA ALA A 250 17.15 -32.80 -46.22
C ALA A 250 17.33 -31.70 -45.16
N GLU A 251 16.38 -31.56 -44.23
CA GLU A 251 16.45 -30.63 -43.10
C GLU A 251 17.16 -31.28 -41.92
N ALA A 252 17.98 -30.50 -41.21
CA ALA A 252 18.55 -30.93 -39.94
C ALA A 252 17.54 -30.67 -38.81
N ARG A 253 17.28 -31.69 -37.98
CA ARG A 253 16.44 -31.59 -36.78
C ARG A 253 16.93 -32.59 -35.72
N GLN A 254 16.91 -32.22 -34.44
CA GLN A 254 17.14 -33.19 -33.36
C GLN A 254 15.89 -34.02 -33.05
N THR A 255 14.70 -33.44 -33.21
CA THR A 255 13.41 -34.13 -32.98
C THR A 255 12.58 -34.14 -34.25
N THR A 256 12.06 -35.32 -34.63
CA THR A 256 11.23 -35.52 -35.82
C THR A 256 9.95 -36.26 -35.47
N SER A 257 8.80 -35.70 -35.86
CA SER A 257 7.49 -36.28 -35.59
C SER A 257 6.76 -36.67 -36.87
N ASP A 258 6.15 -37.85 -36.87
CA ASP A 258 5.38 -38.43 -37.97
C ASP A 258 3.98 -38.85 -37.50
N ARG A 259 3.02 -38.85 -38.43
CA ARG A 259 1.67 -39.36 -38.19
C ARG A 259 1.61 -40.84 -38.55
N ILE A 260 0.81 -41.58 -37.81
CA ILE A 260 0.52 -43.01 -38.03
C ILE A 260 -0.96 -43.19 -38.37
N ASP A 261 -1.86 -42.57 -37.58
CA ASP A 261 -3.32 -42.62 -37.69
C ASP A 261 -3.91 -44.01 -38.07
N ALA A 262 -3.32 -45.08 -37.53
CA ALA A 262 -3.63 -46.46 -37.88
C ALA A 262 -3.52 -47.40 -36.67
N ALA A 263 -4.17 -48.57 -36.74
CA ALA A 263 -4.02 -49.61 -35.73
C ALA A 263 -2.76 -50.45 -35.97
N ALA A 264 -1.95 -50.63 -34.92
CA ALA A 264 -0.71 -51.40 -34.95
C ALA A 264 -0.53 -52.17 -33.63
N ARG A 265 0.16 -53.32 -33.71
CA ARG A 265 0.80 -53.96 -32.54
C ARG A 265 2.30 -53.69 -32.52
N TYR A 266 2.89 -53.58 -33.71
CA TYR A 266 4.31 -53.38 -33.92
C TYR A 266 4.55 -52.06 -34.64
N VAL A 267 5.58 -51.33 -34.20
CA VAL A 267 6.11 -50.15 -34.89
C VAL A 267 7.61 -50.38 -35.09
N LYS A 268 8.12 -50.13 -36.30
CA LYS A 268 9.53 -50.30 -36.64
C LYS A 268 10.07 -49.03 -37.31
N ILE A 269 11.14 -48.49 -36.75
CA ILE A 269 11.93 -47.39 -37.31
C ILE A 269 13.18 -48.01 -37.92
N THR A 270 13.44 -47.77 -39.21
CA THR A 270 14.65 -48.23 -39.91
C THR A 270 15.43 -47.00 -40.36
N VAL A 271 16.67 -46.83 -39.89
CA VAL A 271 17.51 -45.66 -40.20
C VAL A 271 18.27 -45.91 -41.49
N THR A 272 18.04 -45.13 -42.53
CA THR A 272 18.52 -45.41 -43.90
C THR A 272 19.49 -44.37 -44.47
N GLY A 273 19.60 -43.20 -43.85
CA GLY A 273 20.62 -42.19 -44.10
C GLY A 273 20.97 -41.44 -42.82
N LEU A 274 22.23 -41.05 -42.67
CA LEU A 274 22.77 -40.46 -41.43
C LEU A 274 23.49 -39.13 -41.72
N PRO A 275 23.48 -38.19 -40.75
CA PRO A 275 24.36 -37.03 -40.78
C PRO A 275 25.85 -37.45 -40.82
N LYS A 276 26.71 -36.57 -41.33
CA LYS A 276 28.16 -36.81 -41.33
C LYS A 276 28.66 -36.97 -39.88
N SER A 277 29.37 -38.07 -39.60
CA SER A 277 29.85 -38.43 -38.25
C SER A 277 28.73 -38.64 -37.21
N ALA A 278 27.56 -39.12 -37.64
CA ALA A 278 26.49 -39.62 -36.77
C ALA A 278 26.34 -41.15 -36.84
N TRP A 279 25.79 -41.72 -35.78
CA TRP A 279 25.42 -43.14 -35.67
C TRP A 279 23.91 -43.29 -35.81
N ALA A 280 23.45 -44.49 -36.18
CA ALA A 280 22.05 -44.89 -35.97
C ALA A 280 21.78 -45.02 -34.45
N SER A 281 21.32 -43.91 -33.86
CA SER A 281 21.12 -43.76 -32.42
C SER A 281 19.96 -42.80 -32.13
N ILE A 282 19.11 -43.20 -31.18
CA ILE A 282 17.87 -42.53 -30.77
C ILE A 282 17.92 -42.39 -29.25
N ARG A 283 17.59 -41.20 -28.74
CA ARG A 283 17.45 -40.93 -27.30
C ARG A 283 16.12 -41.44 -26.78
N GLU A 284 15.00 -40.96 -27.33
CA GLU A 284 13.64 -41.18 -26.79
C GLU A 284 12.59 -41.26 -27.93
N ILE A 285 11.50 -42.01 -27.72
CA ILE A 285 10.38 -42.21 -28.66
C ILE A 285 9.03 -42.05 -27.95
N THR A 286 8.31 -40.97 -28.25
CA THR A 286 7.00 -40.68 -27.66
C THR A 286 5.84 -40.89 -28.64
N PHE A 287 4.68 -41.28 -28.12
CA PHE A 287 3.43 -41.47 -28.89
C PHE A 287 2.34 -40.49 -28.41
N PRO A 288 2.12 -39.35 -29.10
CA PRO A 288 1.01 -38.46 -28.83
C PRO A 288 -0.29 -39.04 -29.41
N GLU A 289 -1.35 -39.15 -28.60
CA GLU A 289 -2.56 -39.91 -28.99
C GLU A 289 -3.93 -39.27 -28.74
N ARG A 290 -4.96 -39.88 -29.34
CA ARG A 290 -6.36 -39.44 -29.41
C ARG A 290 -7.29 -40.28 -28.51
N PRO A 291 -8.53 -39.83 -28.24
CA PRO A 291 -9.26 -40.29 -27.06
C PRO A 291 -10.09 -41.57 -27.22
N VAL A 292 -10.14 -42.37 -26.15
CA VAL A 292 -10.99 -43.57 -26.01
C VAL A 292 -12.44 -43.20 -25.69
N SER A 293 -13.40 -43.97 -26.21
CA SER A 293 -14.83 -43.93 -25.85
C SER A 293 -15.21 -45.11 -24.95
N GLY A 294 -16.06 -44.86 -23.94
CA GLY A 294 -16.52 -45.84 -22.97
C GLY A 294 -17.73 -45.34 -22.19
N THR A 295 -18.10 -46.03 -21.11
CA THR A 295 -19.18 -45.63 -20.18
C THR A 295 -18.59 -44.80 -19.04
N PRO A 296 -19.24 -43.73 -18.54
CA PRO A 296 -18.69 -42.93 -17.44
C PRO A 296 -18.69 -43.71 -16.12
N VAL A 297 -17.65 -43.51 -15.32
CA VAL A 297 -17.44 -44.09 -13.99
C VAL A 297 -18.12 -43.25 -12.91
N VAL A 298 -18.24 -41.94 -13.12
CA VAL A 298 -18.92 -40.99 -12.22
C VAL A 298 -19.76 -40.01 -13.04
N ARG A 299 -20.92 -39.63 -12.48
CA ARG A 299 -21.72 -38.46 -12.88
C ARG A 299 -22.04 -37.63 -11.63
N GLY A 300 -22.12 -36.31 -11.77
CA GLY A 300 -22.46 -35.42 -10.66
C GLY A 300 -22.87 -34.02 -11.10
N THR A 301 -23.34 -33.24 -10.12
CA THR A 301 -23.87 -31.89 -10.29
C THR A 301 -23.11 -30.92 -9.37
N PHE A 302 -22.70 -29.75 -9.89
CA PHE A 302 -21.98 -28.73 -9.13
C PHE A 302 -22.93 -27.78 -8.38
N SER A 303 -22.49 -27.30 -7.22
CA SER A 303 -23.21 -26.31 -6.40
C SER A 303 -22.56 -24.92 -6.53
N PRO A 304 -23.29 -23.80 -6.65
CA PRO A 304 -22.74 -22.50 -7.09
C PRO A 304 -21.74 -21.78 -6.16
N ALA A 305 -21.30 -22.41 -5.06
CA ALA A 305 -20.45 -21.77 -4.04
C ALA A 305 -19.46 -22.73 -3.36
N ALA A 306 -19.15 -23.89 -3.96
CA ALA A 306 -18.34 -24.93 -3.30
C ALA A 306 -17.25 -25.52 -4.21
N VAL A 307 -16.02 -25.57 -3.71
CA VAL A 307 -14.97 -26.45 -4.23
C VAL A 307 -15.36 -27.90 -3.92
N GLN A 308 -15.59 -28.73 -4.94
CA GLN A 308 -15.81 -30.17 -4.76
C GLN A 308 -14.49 -30.93 -4.88
N LEU A 309 -14.19 -31.76 -3.88
CA LEU A 309 -13.11 -32.74 -3.93
C LEU A 309 -13.66 -34.07 -4.46
N LEU A 310 -13.08 -34.59 -5.55
CA LEU A 310 -13.42 -35.91 -6.06
C LEU A 310 -12.35 -36.92 -5.59
N THR A 311 -12.78 -37.89 -4.78
CA THR A 311 -11.94 -38.95 -4.22
C THR A 311 -12.14 -40.24 -5.00
N PHE A 312 -11.04 -40.97 -5.26
CA PHE A 312 -11.06 -42.21 -6.04
C PHE A 312 -10.40 -43.36 -5.25
N PRO A 313 -10.88 -44.61 -5.40
CA PRO A 313 -10.19 -45.77 -4.84
C PRO A 313 -8.76 -45.91 -5.44
N PRO A 314 -7.74 -46.33 -4.69
CA PRO A 314 -6.34 -46.08 -5.07
C PRO A 314 -5.75 -46.93 -6.21
N GLN A 315 -6.56 -47.64 -7.02
CA GLN A 315 -6.06 -48.68 -7.92
C GLN A 315 -6.68 -48.65 -9.33
N THR A 316 -5.81 -48.88 -10.34
CA THR A 316 -6.07 -49.20 -11.77
C THR A 316 -6.39 -48.09 -12.78
N ALA A 317 -6.44 -46.81 -12.42
CA ALA A 317 -6.53 -45.70 -13.40
C ALA A 317 -5.32 -44.75 -13.32
N ARG A 318 -4.58 -44.59 -14.43
CA ARG A 318 -3.46 -43.61 -14.55
C ARG A 318 -3.78 -42.41 -15.45
N GLN A 319 -4.92 -42.43 -16.15
CA GLN A 319 -5.52 -41.24 -16.74
C GLN A 319 -7.00 -41.14 -16.36
N PHE A 320 -7.50 -39.90 -16.29
CA PHE A 320 -8.91 -39.58 -16.12
C PHE A 320 -9.35 -38.61 -17.21
N ARG A 321 -10.60 -38.69 -17.64
CA ARG A 321 -11.17 -37.89 -18.72
C ARG A 321 -12.51 -37.28 -18.30
N LEU A 322 -12.57 -35.96 -18.25
CA LEU A 322 -13.72 -35.18 -17.80
C LEU A 322 -14.50 -34.61 -18.98
N ARG A 323 -15.82 -34.81 -18.96
CA ARG A 323 -16.79 -34.12 -19.81
C ARG A 323 -17.65 -33.20 -18.96
N LEU A 324 -17.82 -31.97 -19.43
CA LEU A 324 -18.73 -30.99 -18.83
C LEU A 324 -20.01 -30.92 -19.67
N LEU A 325 -21.17 -30.91 -19.01
CA LEU A 325 -22.48 -30.82 -19.65
C LEU A 325 -22.97 -29.37 -19.58
N SER A 326 -23.30 -28.80 -20.74
CA SER A 326 -23.24 -27.36 -20.99
C SER A 326 -24.08 -26.48 -20.07
N GLY A 327 -23.41 -25.57 -19.34
CA GLY A 327 -23.95 -24.32 -18.81
C GLY A 327 -23.18 -23.12 -19.41
N GLU A 328 -23.69 -21.90 -19.24
CA GLU A 328 -23.24 -20.73 -20.01
C GLU A 328 -21.82 -20.24 -19.66
N ASN A 329 -21.04 -19.87 -20.69
CA ASN A 329 -19.61 -19.57 -20.61
C ASN A 329 -19.20 -18.40 -19.68
N PRO A 330 -18.29 -18.63 -18.71
CA PRO A 330 -17.34 -17.63 -18.24
C PRO A 330 -16.03 -17.67 -19.08
N LYS A 331 -15.20 -16.64 -18.99
CA LYS A 331 -13.89 -16.56 -19.66
C LYS A 331 -12.78 -16.24 -18.66
N SER A 332 -11.57 -16.73 -18.97
CA SER A 332 -10.27 -16.39 -18.37
C SER A 332 -10.09 -16.57 -16.86
N CYS A 333 -9.23 -17.54 -16.51
CA CYS A 333 -8.33 -17.48 -15.37
C CYS A 333 -6.93 -17.94 -15.83
N GLN A 334 -5.89 -17.42 -15.17
CA GLN A 334 -4.60 -18.08 -14.97
C GLN A 334 -3.90 -17.44 -13.75
N ILE A 335 -2.90 -18.12 -13.19
CA ILE A 335 -2.38 -17.93 -11.82
C ILE A 335 -0.88 -17.58 -11.87
N GLY A 336 -0.36 -16.97 -10.79
CA GLY A 336 1.07 -16.78 -10.55
C GLY A 336 1.50 -17.52 -9.28
N GLU A 337 2.70 -18.11 -9.30
CA GLU A 337 3.14 -19.10 -8.32
C GLU A 337 3.65 -18.53 -6.99
N LEU A 338 3.41 -19.29 -5.91
CA LEU A 338 4.00 -19.12 -4.59
C LEU A 338 4.68 -20.45 -4.18
N GLU A 339 5.99 -20.44 -4.00
CA GLU A 339 6.74 -21.61 -3.54
C GLU A 339 6.55 -21.86 -2.04
N LEU A 340 6.67 -23.13 -1.64
CA LEU A 340 6.81 -23.54 -0.24
C LEU A 340 8.20 -24.17 -0.06
N LEU A 341 9.02 -23.57 0.81
CA LEU A 341 10.31 -24.13 1.22
C LEU A 341 10.12 -25.07 2.41
N ASP A 342 10.73 -26.25 2.34
CA ASP A 342 10.75 -27.23 3.43
C ASP A 342 11.98 -27.02 4.36
N ALA A 343 12.28 -27.99 5.23
CA ALA A 343 13.44 -27.90 6.12
C ALA A 343 14.81 -27.86 5.39
N ALA A 344 14.93 -28.48 4.21
CA ALA A 344 16.12 -28.35 3.38
C ALA A 344 16.16 -26.96 2.71
N GLY A 345 15.01 -26.48 2.23
CA GLY A 345 14.82 -25.13 1.74
C GLY A 345 15.14 -24.04 2.79
N VAL A 346 14.89 -24.28 4.08
CA VAL A 346 15.28 -23.38 5.18
C VAL A 346 16.79 -23.34 5.38
N GLU A 347 17.49 -24.48 5.31
CA GLU A 347 18.96 -24.49 5.45
C GLU A 347 19.63 -23.92 4.19
N GLN A 348 19.06 -24.17 3.01
CA GLN A 348 19.45 -23.54 1.76
C GLN A 348 19.17 -22.03 1.77
N ALA A 349 18.08 -21.58 2.41
CA ALA A 349 17.79 -20.16 2.62
C ALA A 349 18.80 -19.50 3.57
N LYS A 350 19.24 -20.17 4.64
CA LYS A 350 20.36 -19.68 5.47
C LYS A 350 21.66 -19.58 4.67
N GLN A 351 21.94 -20.56 3.80
CA GLN A 351 23.10 -20.49 2.89
C GLN A 351 22.94 -19.40 1.81
N LEU A 352 21.72 -19.05 1.40
CA LEU A 352 21.44 -17.92 0.51
C LEU A 352 21.60 -16.57 1.25
N MET A 353 21.17 -16.47 2.51
CA MET A 353 21.45 -15.30 3.37
C MET A 353 22.95 -15.13 3.68
N ALA A 354 23.73 -16.21 3.62
CA ALA A 354 25.18 -16.21 3.76
C ALA A 354 25.95 -15.98 2.44
N LYS A 355 25.27 -15.99 1.28
CA LYS A 355 25.86 -15.50 0.02
C LYS A 355 25.84 -13.97 0.01
N PRO A 356 26.78 -13.30 -0.67
CA PRO A 356 26.64 -11.88 -0.94
C PRO A 356 25.32 -11.63 -1.67
N GLN A 357 24.55 -10.65 -1.20
CA GLN A 357 23.32 -10.20 -1.87
C GLN A 357 23.60 -9.94 -3.35
N PRO A 358 22.71 -10.31 -4.27
CA PRO A 358 22.90 -10.04 -5.69
C PRO A 358 23.11 -8.53 -5.87
N VAL A 359 24.21 -8.14 -6.51
CA VAL A 359 24.58 -6.73 -6.66
C VAL A 359 23.57 -6.07 -7.59
N ILE A 360 22.57 -5.42 -7.00
CA ILE A 360 21.52 -4.73 -7.75
C ILE A 360 22.17 -3.59 -8.53
N ASP A 361 22.33 -3.79 -9.83
CA ASP A 361 22.73 -2.75 -10.75
C ASP A 361 21.60 -1.73 -10.91
N PHE A 362 21.51 -0.80 -9.95
CA PHE A 362 20.56 0.31 -9.95
C PHE A 362 20.68 1.24 -11.16
N SER A 363 21.75 1.13 -11.99
CA SER A 363 21.83 1.86 -13.26
C SER A 363 20.97 1.23 -14.36
N LYS A 364 20.69 -0.09 -14.27
CA LYS A 364 19.86 -0.85 -15.22
C LYS A 364 18.50 -1.28 -14.67
N ALA A 365 18.24 -1.09 -13.38
CA ALA A 365 17.00 -1.50 -12.71
C ALA A 365 15.70 -0.87 -13.30
N ALA A 366 15.80 0.15 -14.15
CA ALA A 366 14.69 0.73 -14.91
C ALA A 366 14.43 0.05 -16.27
N ASP A 367 15.39 -0.71 -16.81
CA ASP A 367 15.33 -1.30 -18.15
C ASP A 367 14.23 -2.37 -18.25
N CYS A 368 13.60 -2.50 -19.43
CA CYS A 368 12.52 -3.47 -19.60
C CYS A 368 13.00 -4.92 -19.44
N ASP A 369 14.21 -5.23 -19.91
CA ASP A 369 14.75 -6.58 -19.98
C ASP A 369 15.68 -6.92 -18.80
N TYR A 370 15.67 -6.09 -17.75
CA TYR A 370 16.38 -6.35 -16.49
C TYR A 370 15.72 -7.50 -15.72
N ASP A 371 16.51 -8.51 -15.37
CA ASP A 371 16.07 -9.67 -14.58
C ASP A 371 15.89 -9.30 -13.10
N ASP A 372 14.63 -9.28 -12.65
CA ASP A 372 14.22 -9.06 -11.27
C ASP A 372 13.74 -10.35 -10.56
N SER A 373 13.97 -11.53 -11.15
CA SER A 373 13.56 -12.82 -10.55
C SER A 373 14.15 -13.08 -9.17
N ALA A 374 15.36 -12.57 -8.92
CA ALA A 374 16.04 -12.65 -7.64
C ALA A 374 15.62 -11.57 -6.60
N TRP A 375 14.69 -10.67 -6.95
CA TRP A 375 14.20 -9.63 -6.02
C TRP A 375 13.09 -10.18 -5.11
N ARG A 376 12.96 -9.61 -3.91
CA ARG A 376 11.90 -9.98 -2.95
C ARG A 376 10.51 -9.62 -3.52
N LYS A 377 9.69 -10.65 -3.76
CA LYS A 377 8.24 -10.52 -3.97
C LYS A 377 7.61 -9.92 -2.69
N LEU A 378 6.80 -8.86 -2.84
CA LEU A 378 6.09 -8.19 -1.76
C LEU A 378 4.80 -7.53 -2.27
N SER A 379 3.91 -7.14 -1.34
CA SER A 379 2.73 -6.32 -1.61
C SER A 379 2.92 -4.90 -1.06
N LEU A 380 2.24 -3.94 -1.68
CA LEU A 380 2.13 -2.56 -1.18
C LEU A 380 0.86 -2.42 -0.29
N PRO A 381 0.77 -1.40 0.59
CA PRO A 381 1.80 -0.41 0.93
C PRO A 381 3.03 -1.04 1.59
N HIS A 382 4.21 -0.42 1.39
CA HIS A 382 5.48 -0.95 1.88
C HIS A 382 6.44 0.15 2.35
N ASP A 383 7.02 -0.08 3.53
CA ASP A 383 8.10 0.68 4.14
C ASP A 383 9.24 -0.30 4.46
N TRP A 384 10.39 -0.16 3.80
CA TRP A 384 11.54 -1.04 4.05
C TRP A 384 12.33 -0.63 5.30
N SER A 385 12.19 0.61 5.76
CA SER A 385 13.07 1.13 6.82
C SER A 385 12.68 0.64 8.21
N ILE A 386 11.40 0.31 8.44
CA ILE A 386 10.92 -0.36 9.66
C ILE A 386 11.40 -1.81 9.79
N GLU A 387 11.94 -2.38 8.70
CA GLU A 387 12.44 -3.75 8.67
C GLU A 387 13.91 -3.87 9.07
N CYS A 388 14.63 -2.74 9.08
CA CYS A 388 16.01 -2.64 9.52
C CYS A 388 16.11 -2.79 11.04
N ALA A 389 17.26 -3.30 11.52
CA ALA A 389 17.63 -3.14 12.91
C ALA A 389 18.00 -1.67 13.20
N PHE A 390 17.63 -1.18 14.39
CA PHE A 390 18.01 0.14 14.88
C PHE A 390 19.53 0.31 14.92
N ASN A 391 20.02 1.44 14.43
CA ASN A 391 21.46 1.69 14.28
C ASN A 391 21.85 3.10 14.76
N ALA A 392 22.61 3.16 15.86
CA ALA A 392 23.17 4.41 16.40
C ALA A 392 23.94 5.24 15.36
N GLY A 393 24.54 4.59 14.36
CA GLY A 393 25.26 5.20 13.23
C GLY A 393 24.40 5.46 11.98
N SER A 394 23.06 5.40 12.06
CA SER A 394 22.18 5.81 10.95
C SER A 394 22.44 7.29 10.58
N PRO A 395 22.54 7.65 9.28
CA PRO A 395 22.68 9.03 8.86
C PRO A 395 21.43 9.89 9.13
N ALA A 396 20.27 9.28 9.40
CA ALA A 396 19.11 10.00 9.91
C ALA A 396 19.19 10.29 11.42
N GLY A 397 20.00 9.53 12.16
CA GLY A 397 20.16 9.61 13.61
C GLY A 397 18.81 9.56 14.36
N ARG A 398 18.73 10.31 15.46
CA ARG A 398 17.52 10.43 16.29
C ARG A 398 16.30 11.01 15.56
N ASN A 399 16.49 11.72 14.45
CA ASN A 399 15.38 12.36 13.74
C ASN A 399 14.44 11.32 13.13
N SER A 400 14.96 10.21 12.59
CA SER A 400 14.13 9.12 12.08
C SER A 400 14.34 7.84 12.88
N GLY A 401 14.37 7.98 14.21
CA GLY A 401 14.39 6.86 15.16
C GLY A 401 15.55 5.89 14.96
N TYR A 402 16.72 6.37 14.50
CA TYR A 402 17.90 5.55 14.20
C TYR A 402 17.72 4.47 13.11
N LEU A 403 16.72 4.63 12.24
CA LEU A 403 16.53 3.79 11.04
C LEU A 403 17.10 4.50 9.80
N SER A 404 17.64 3.74 8.86
CA SER A 404 18.27 4.27 7.63
C SER A 404 17.29 4.26 6.46
N GLY A 405 17.33 5.29 5.62
CA GLY A 405 16.58 5.36 4.37
C GLY A 405 17.28 4.59 3.26
N GLY A 406 18.11 5.27 2.47
CA GLY A 406 18.88 4.65 1.39
C GLY A 406 18.20 4.73 0.02
N LEU A 407 18.62 3.88 -0.92
CA LEU A 407 18.11 3.82 -2.29
C LEU A 407 17.41 2.47 -2.50
N GLY A 408 16.15 2.52 -2.93
CA GLY A 408 15.35 1.35 -3.25
C GLY A 408 14.74 1.43 -4.65
N PHE A 409 14.41 0.28 -5.21
CA PHE A 409 13.61 0.16 -6.42
C PHE A 409 12.47 -0.84 -6.20
N TYR A 410 11.35 -0.60 -6.87
CA TYR A 410 10.24 -1.55 -7.04
C TYR A 410 10.04 -1.79 -8.53
N ARG A 411 9.69 -3.02 -8.91
CA ARG A 411 9.32 -3.37 -10.29
C ARG A 411 7.99 -4.10 -10.30
N LYS A 412 7.16 -3.83 -11.31
CA LYS A 412 5.89 -4.51 -11.53
C LYS A 412 5.68 -4.75 -13.02
N THR A 413 5.74 -6.02 -13.41
CA THR A 413 5.24 -6.47 -14.70
C THR A 413 3.71 -6.59 -14.63
N LEU A 414 3.02 -6.01 -15.61
CA LEU A 414 1.58 -6.16 -15.81
C LEU A 414 1.25 -6.35 -17.30
N PHE A 415 0.21 -7.11 -17.59
CA PHE A 415 -0.36 -7.17 -18.93
C PHE A 415 -1.30 -5.99 -19.15
N VAL A 416 -1.12 -5.24 -20.23
CA VAL A 416 -2.06 -4.18 -20.63
C VAL A 416 -2.89 -4.68 -21.81
N PRO A 417 -4.22 -4.77 -21.68
CA PRO A 417 -5.10 -5.22 -22.76
C PRO A 417 -5.02 -4.36 -24.04
N ALA A 418 -5.45 -4.92 -25.18
CA ALA A 418 -5.37 -4.23 -26.47
C ALA A 418 -6.51 -3.20 -26.65
N GLU A 419 -7.67 -3.52 -26.08
CA GLU A 419 -8.87 -2.70 -25.96
C GLU A 419 -8.67 -1.40 -25.15
N TRP A 420 -7.52 -1.23 -24.49
CA TRP A 420 -7.14 0.01 -23.81
C TRP A 420 -6.38 1.01 -24.69
N ALA A 421 -6.05 0.66 -25.95
CA ALA A 421 -5.28 1.53 -26.85
C ALA A 421 -5.97 2.87 -27.21
N ASP A 422 -7.28 2.99 -26.96
CA ASP A 422 -8.06 4.23 -27.11
C ASP A 422 -8.46 4.86 -25.76
N LYS A 423 -7.82 4.42 -24.66
CA LYS A 423 -8.06 4.91 -23.30
C LYS A 423 -6.92 5.79 -22.80
N LYS A 424 -7.21 6.55 -21.76
CA LYS A 424 -6.19 7.12 -20.87
C LYS A 424 -5.84 6.07 -19.83
N VAL A 425 -4.56 5.78 -19.63
CA VAL A 425 -4.06 4.83 -18.62
C VAL A 425 -3.04 5.52 -17.74
N THR A 426 -3.43 5.79 -16.49
CA THR A 426 -2.59 6.48 -15.49
C THR A 426 -2.34 5.59 -14.28
N VAL A 427 -1.30 5.91 -13.51
CA VAL A 427 -1.07 5.33 -12.19
C VAL A 427 -1.07 6.44 -11.13
N LYS A 428 -1.93 6.30 -10.12
CA LYS A 428 -1.95 7.15 -8.93
C LYS A 428 -1.10 6.50 -7.83
N PHE A 429 -0.19 7.27 -7.25
CA PHE A 429 0.55 6.90 -6.05
C PHE A 429 0.04 7.73 -4.87
N GLY A 430 -0.37 7.08 -3.78
CA GLY A 430 -0.83 7.75 -2.54
C GLY A 430 0.24 8.59 -1.85
N GLY A 431 1.51 8.16 -2.00
CA GLY A 431 2.72 8.79 -1.48
C GLY A 431 3.91 7.84 -1.67
N ILE A 432 5.11 8.38 -1.86
CA ILE A 432 6.36 7.61 -1.98
C ILE A 432 7.46 8.39 -1.29
N TYR A 433 8.06 7.87 -0.22
CA TYR A 433 9.11 8.57 0.53
C TYR A 433 10.51 8.08 0.12
N MET A 434 11.33 8.86 -0.60
CA MET A 434 11.06 10.15 -1.27
C MET A 434 11.87 10.27 -2.59
N ASN A 435 11.85 11.45 -3.25
CA ASN A 435 12.55 11.72 -4.52
C ASN A 435 12.28 10.62 -5.58
N SER A 436 11.00 10.34 -5.81
CA SER A 436 10.59 9.21 -6.64
C SER A 436 10.81 9.45 -8.12
N SER A 437 11.12 8.37 -8.86
CA SER A 437 11.25 8.40 -10.33
C SER A 437 10.57 7.17 -10.92
N ILE A 438 9.58 7.40 -11.80
CA ILE A 438 8.70 6.37 -12.36
C ILE A 438 9.09 6.15 -13.83
N TYR A 439 9.32 4.89 -14.19
CA TYR A 439 9.68 4.46 -15.52
C TYR A 439 8.66 3.44 -16.03
N CYS A 440 8.36 3.49 -17.33
CA CYS A 440 7.55 2.50 -18.02
C CYS A 440 8.31 2.00 -19.25
N ASN A 441 8.57 0.70 -19.33
CA ASN A 441 9.33 0.06 -20.40
C ASN A 441 10.68 0.75 -20.70
N GLY A 442 11.48 1.03 -19.66
CA GLY A 442 12.77 1.73 -19.75
C GLY A 442 12.70 3.26 -19.90
N LYS A 443 11.52 3.84 -20.17
CA LYS A 443 11.36 5.28 -20.38
C LYS A 443 10.85 5.98 -19.13
N TYR A 444 11.45 7.12 -18.75
CA TYR A 444 10.96 7.96 -17.66
C TYR A 444 9.58 8.55 -18.02
N ALA A 445 8.62 8.37 -17.11
CA ALA A 445 7.22 8.79 -17.26
C ALA A 445 6.80 9.89 -16.28
N GLY A 446 7.46 10.02 -15.13
CA GLY A 446 7.17 11.05 -14.13
C GLY A 446 7.81 10.77 -12.78
N GLY A 447 7.52 11.60 -11.77
CA GLY A 447 8.10 11.48 -10.44
C GLY A 447 7.63 12.60 -9.50
N ARG A 448 7.99 12.49 -8.22
CA ARG A 448 7.67 13.52 -7.21
C ARG A 448 8.72 13.58 -6.10
N ASN A 449 9.13 14.79 -5.74
CA ASN A 449 10.14 15.02 -4.73
C ASN A 449 9.62 14.93 -3.30
N TYR A 450 8.55 15.68 -3.00
CA TYR A 450 7.94 15.71 -1.68
C TYR A 450 7.19 14.40 -1.43
N GLY A 451 7.65 13.62 -0.45
CA GLY A 451 7.23 12.21 -0.33
C GLY A 451 5.77 12.01 0.07
N TYR A 452 5.15 13.02 0.67
CA TYR A 452 3.78 13.01 1.18
C TYR A 452 2.71 13.38 0.14
N SER A 453 3.11 13.98 -0.98
CA SER A 453 2.18 14.31 -2.07
C SER A 453 1.61 13.04 -2.72
N THR A 454 0.29 12.92 -2.76
CA THR A 454 -0.37 12.02 -3.72
C THR A 454 -0.23 12.61 -5.12
N TYR A 455 0.10 11.79 -6.13
CA TYR A 455 0.22 12.26 -7.51
C TYR A 455 -0.13 11.16 -8.52
N VAL A 456 -0.37 11.59 -9.76
CA VAL A 456 -0.72 10.73 -10.90
C VAL A 456 0.35 10.85 -11.98
N VAL A 457 0.67 9.72 -12.63
CA VAL A 457 1.58 9.65 -13.79
C VAL A 457 0.83 9.05 -14.97
N ASP A 458 0.92 9.67 -16.14
CA ASP A 458 0.37 9.13 -17.38
C ASP A 458 1.32 8.09 -17.98
N LEU A 459 0.82 6.86 -18.13
CA LEU A 459 1.57 5.75 -18.73
C LEU A 459 1.24 5.60 -20.22
N THR A 460 0.12 6.16 -20.69
CA THR A 460 -0.42 5.99 -22.06
C THR A 460 0.64 6.14 -23.17
N PRO A 461 1.55 7.14 -23.16
CA PRO A 461 2.58 7.31 -24.19
C PRO A 461 3.68 6.23 -24.24
N TYR A 462 3.75 5.37 -23.20
CA TYR A 462 4.84 4.43 -22.96
C TYR A 462 4.39 2.95 -23.03
N LEU A 463 3.08 2.70 -23.08
CA LEU A 463 2.50 1.36 -23.01
C LEU A 463 2.50 0.60 -24.33
N LYS A 464 2.91 -0.66 -24.26
CA LYS A 464 2.76 -1.69 -25.30
C LYS A 464 1.39 -2.36 -25.14
N PHE A 465 0.37 -1.81 -25.79
CA PHE A 465 -0.99 -2.33 -25.71
C PHE A 465 -1.11 -3.76 -26.25
N GLY A 466 -1.87 -4.60 -25.55
CA GLY A 466 -2.02 -6.02 -25.84
C GLY A 466 -0.83 -6.91 -25.44
N GLN A 467 0.14 -6.39 -24.70
CA GLN A 467 1.40 -7.05 -24.29
C GLN A 467 1.69 -6.86 -22.78
N SER A 468 2.72 -7.53 -22.29
CA SER A 468 3.30 -7.26 -20.96
C SER A 468 4.11 -5.96 -20.98
N ASN A 469 4.04 -5.23 -19.87
CA ASN A 469 4.65 -3.93 -19.64
C ASN A 469 5.33 -3.91 -18.28
N VAL A 470 6.50 -3.30 -18.19
CA VAL A 470 7.26 -3.15 -16.94
C VAL A 470 7.11 -1.72 -16.43
N ILE A 471 6.58 -1.55 -15.22
CA ILE A 471 6.71 -0.31 -14.45
C ILE A 471 7.87 -0.51 -13.47
N ALA A 472 8.81 0.43 -13.44
CA ALA A 472 9.88 0.49 -12.45
C ALA A 472 9.80 1.81 -11.67
N VAL A 473 10.01 1.75 -10.35
CA VAL A 473 9.90 2.88 -9.43
C VAL A 473 11.17 2.98 -8.61
N ARG A 474 11.96 4.03 -8.85
CA ARG A 474 13.14 4.41 -8.06
C ARG A 474 12.71 5.28 -6.89
N VAL A 475 13.28 5.04 -5.71
CA VAL A 475 13.00 5.80 -4.47
C VAL A 475 14.32 6.13 -3.77
N ASP A 476 14.62 7.41 -3.59
CA ASP A 476 15.94 7.89 -3.13
C ASP A 476 15.84 8.72 -1.84
N ASN A 477 16.04 8.02 -0.73
CA ASN A 477 16.09 8.53 0.62
C ASN A 477 17.53 8.46 1.19
N ARG A 478 18.56 8.64 0.35
CA ARG A 478 19.98 8.62 0.77
C ARG A 478 20.44 9.92 1.44
N THR A 479 19.90 11.06 1.02
CA THR A 479 20.24 12.38 1.58
C THR A 479 19.54 12.53 2.93
N GLN A 480 20.22 12.16 4.02
CA GLN A 480 19.69 12.19 5.39
C GLN A 480 20.64 12.97 6.34
N PRO A 481 20.11 13.60 7.42
CA PRO A 481 18.70 13.71 7.77
C PRO A 481 17.95 14.72 6.87
N ASN A 482 16.69 14.40 6.55
CA ASN A 482 15.81 15.21 5.68
C ASN A 482 14.42 15.49 6.30
N SER A 483 14.22 15.07 7.54
CA SER A 483 13.02 15.26 8.35
C SER A 483 13.43 15.51 9.81
N ARG A 484 12.49 15.95 10.65
CA ARG A 484 12.64 15.92 12.12
C ARG A 484 12.15 14.61 12.74
N TRP A 485 11.12 14.01 12.16
CA TRP A 485 10.47 12.76 12.59
C TRP A 485 10.76 11.58 11.65
N TYR A 486 10.36 10.36 12.01
CA TYR A 486 10.48 9.18 11.17
C TYR A 486 9.55 9.24 9.95
N THR A 487 10.12 9.00 8.77
CA THR A 487 9.43 9.18 7.49
C THR A 487 8.94 7.89 6.85
N GLY A 488 9.54 6.75 7.22
CA GLY A 488 9.50 5.54 6.42
C GLY A 488 10.34 5.65 5.15
N SER A 489 10.42 4.58 4.36
CA SER A 489 11.09 4.58 3.06
C SER A 489 10.44 3.59 2.09
N GLY A 490 9.96 4.08 0.95
CA GLY A 490 9.29 3.26 -0.05
C GLY A 490 7.96 3.80 -0.54
N ILE A 491 7.18 2.91 -1.17
CA ILE A 491 5.81 3.18 -1.63
C ILE A 491 4.86 2.85 -0.48
N TYR A 492 4.83 3.74 0.51
CA TYR A 492 4.21 3.51 1.82
C TYR A 492 2.69 3.71 1.85
N ARG A 493 2.08 4.12 0.73
CA ARG A 493 0.63 4.26 0.52
C ARG A 493 0.19 3.52 -0.74
N ASP A 494 -1.12 3.32 -0.87
CA ASP A 494 -1.74 2.62 -1.99
C ASP A 494 -1.35 3.14 -3.38
N VAL A 495 -1.40 2.22 -4.36
CA VAL A 495 -1.16 2.50 -5.77
C VAL A 495 -2.36 2.03 -6.59
N THR A 496 -2.95 2.94 -7.37
CA THR A 496 -4.12 2.65 -8.21
C THR A 496 -3.76 2.78 -9.69
N LEU A 497 -3.92 1.71 -10.47
CA LEU A 497 -3.97 1.81 -11.93
C LEU A 497 -5.37 2.30 -12.33
N GLN A 498 -5.45 3.41 -13.04
CA GLN A 498 -6.70 4.02 -13.50
C GLN A 498 -6.80 3.90 -15.02
N VAL A 499 -7.99 3.59 -15.52
CA VAL A 499 -8.28 3.52 -16.96
C VAL A 499 -9.56 4.31 -17.22
N SER A 500 -9.49 5.38 -18.01
CA SER A 500 -10.63 6.23 -18.34
C SER A 500 -10.78 6.45 -19.85
N GLU A 501 -11.94 6.93 -20.27
CA GLU A 501 -12.18 7.36 -21.64
C GLU A 501 -11.33 8.60 -21.98
N LYS A 502 -11.08 8.89 -23.26
CA LYS A 502 -10.45 10.18 -23.65
C LYS A 502 -11.30 11.41 -23.32
N VAL A 503 -12.57 11.21 -23.01
CA VAL A 503 -13.48 12.24 -22.46
C VAL A 503 -13.84 11.81 -21.04
N HIS A 504 -13.19 12.39 -20.04
CA HIS A 504 -13.26 11.95 -18.64
C HIS A 504 -13.27 13.11 -17.64
N VAL A 505 -13.84 12.89 -16.46
CA VAL A 505 -13.73 13.82 -15.33
C VAL A 505 -12.26 13.96 -14.96
N ALA A 506 -11.72 15.19 -15.02
CA ALA A 506 -10.31 15.46 -14.78
C ALA A 506 -9.85 14.97 -13.39
N GLN A 507 -8.55 14.73 -13.20
CA GLN A 507 -8.02 14.32 -11.90
C GLN A 507 -8.38 15.35 -10.82
N TRP A 508 -9.03 14.90 -9.74
CA TRP A 508 -9.68 15.73 -8.72
C TRP A 508 -10.61 16.81 -9.31
N GLY A 509 -11.35 16.44 -10.35
CA GLY A 509 -12.20 17.31 -11.16
C GLY A 509 -13.52 17.68 -10.50
N VAL A 510 -14.01 16.87 -9.56
CA VAL A 510 -15.24 17.14 -8.78
C VAL A 510 -14.91 17.96 -7.54
N PHE A 511 -15.72 18.99 -7.29
CA PHE A 511 -15.75 19.74 -6.03
C PHE A 511 -17.19 19.95 -5.58
N VAL A 512 -17.55 19.35 -4.45
CA VAL A 512 -18.88 19.46 -3.83
C VAL A 512 -18.84 20.50 -2.70
N THR A 513 -19.82 21.39 -2.68
CA THR A 513 -19.96 22.47 -1.68
C THR A 513 -21.43 22.60 -1.26
N THR A 514 -21.68 23.06 -0.02
CA THR A 514 -23.04 23.21 0.53
C THR A 514 -23.31 24.65 0.97
N PRO A 515 -23.42 25.62 0.04
CA PRO A 515 -23.45 27.06 0.36
C PRO A 515 -24.71 27.55 1.08
N GLU A 516 -25.83 26.84 1.00
CA GLU A 516 -27.03 27.12 1.79
C GLU A 516 -27.50 25.86 2.51
N ILE A 517 -27.67 25.94 3.83
CA ILE A 517 -28.23 24.87 4.66
C ILE A 517 -29.33 25.47 5.54
N LYS A 518 -30.51 24.86 5.49
CA LYS A 518 -31.70 25.17 6.28
C LYS A 518 -32.21 23.85 6.88
N ALA A 519 -32.96 23.90 7.99
CA ALA A 519 -33.48 22.69 8.63
C ALA A 519 -34.36 21.82 7.71
N SER A 520 -35.03 22.45 6.74
CA SER A 520 -35.84 21.77 5.72
C SER A 520 -35.07 21.32 4.48
N SER A 521 -33.93 21.94 4.14
CA SER A 521 -33.25 21.73 2.87
C SER A 521 -31.81 22.24 2.83
N ALA A 522 -30.93 21.56 2.09
CA ALA A 522 -29.60 22.04 1.74
C ALA A 522 -29.44 22.14 0.21
N GLN A 523 -28.75 23.19 -0.24
CA GLN A 523 -28.30 23.33 -1.62
C GLN A 523 -26.93 22.68 -1.75
N VAL A 524 -26.84 21.59 -2.51
CA VAL A 524 -25.57 20.93 -2.86
C VAL A 524 -25.13 21.45 -4.23
N LYS A 525 -24.05 22.23 -4.26
CA LYS A 525 -23.43 22.73 -5.49
C LYS A 525 -22.24 21.83 -5.86
N ILE A 526 -22.32 21.22 -7.05
CA ILE A 526 -21.27 20.36 -7.61
C ILE A 526 -20.61 21.11 -8.76
N GLN A 527 -19.30 21.33 -8.67
CA GLN A 527 -18.48 21.76 -9.80
C GLN A 527 -17.76 20.53 -10.36
N THR A 528 -17.80 20.34 -11.67
CA THR A 528 -17.14 19.20 -12.34
C THR A 528 -16.29 19.69 -13.49
N ARG A 529 -14.98 19.42 -13.45
CA ARG A 529 -14.04 19.64 -14.55
C ARG A 529 -14.01 18.41 -15.45
N LEU A 530 -14.36 18.58 -16.72
CA LEU A 530 -14.39 17.54 -17.74
C LEU A 530 -13.28 17.79 -18.77
N MET A 531 -12.35 16.84 -18.89
CA MET A 531 -11.29 16.86 -19.91
C MET A 531 -11.77 16.18 -21.19
N ASN A 532 -11.40 16.75 -22.34
CA ASN A 532 -11.46 16.09 -23.64
C ASN A 532 -10.06 16.02 -24.25
N GLU A 533 -9.44 14.83 -24.19
CA GLU A 533 -8.15 14.52 -24.82
C GLU A 533 -8.29 14.00 -26.26
N THR A 534 -9.47 14.12 -26.89
CA THR A 534 -9.62 13.83 -28.33
C THR A 534 -9.19 15.02 -29.19
N ASP A 535 -8.89 14.73 -30.46
CA ASP A 535 -8.54 15.65 -31.54
C ASP A 535 -9.73 16.49 -32.05
N SER A 536 -10.92 16.20 -31.56
CA SER A 536 -12.21 16.70 -32.06
C SER A 536 -13.04 17.27 -30.92
N GLU A 537 -13.95 18.21 -31.22
CA GLU A 537 -14.90 18.67 -30.21
C GLU A 537 -15.98 17.62 -29.95
N GLN A 538 -16.40 17.50 -28.69
CA GLN A 538 -17.27 16.44 -28.21
C GLN A 538 -18.49 17.05 -27.52
N VAL A 539 -19.69 16.66 -27.98
CA VAL A 539 -20.93 16.94 -27.24
C VAL A 539 -20.98 16.00 -26.04
N CYS A 540 -20.92 16.55 -24.84
CA CYS A 540 -20.82 15.79 -23.60
C CYS A 540 -22.05 16.05 -22.72
N VAL A 541 -22.62 15.00 -22.17
CA VAL A 541 -23.74 15.04 -21.22
C VAL A 541 -23.24 14.61 -19.84
N LEU A 542 -23.14 15.56 -18.92
CA LEU A 542 -22.88 15.30 -17.51
C LEU A 542 -24.20 15.08 -16.78
N THR A 543 -24.33 13.94 -16.10
CA THR A 543 -25.41 13.65 -15.15
C THR A 543 -24.80 13.35 -13.80
N THR A 544 -25.11 14.12 -12.76
CA THR A 544 -24.66 13.85 -11.39
C THR A 544 -25.85 13.41 -10.55
N GLU A 545 -25.80 12.20 -10.02
CA GLU A 545 -26.79 11.63 -9.10
C GLU A 545 -26.34 11.85 -7.65
N ILE A 546 -27.26 12.19 -6.75
CA ILE A 546 -26.98 12.31 -5.31
C ILE A 546 -27.67 11.18 -4.56
N TYR A 547 -26.88 10.46 -3.76
CA TYR A 547 -27.28 9.36 -2.89
C TYR A 547 -27.15 9.78 -1.42
N ALA A 548 -28.15 9.43 -0.63
CA ALA A 548 -28.19 9.65 0.81
C ALA A 548 -27.41 8.56 1.60
N PRO A 549 -27.16 8.75 2.91
CA PRO A 549 -26.43 7.78 3.75
C PRO A 549 -27.07 6.38 3.83
N ASP A 550 -28.37 6.26 3.49
CA ASP A 550 -29.11 5.00 3.38
C ASP A 550 -28.90 4.28 2.03
N GLY A 551 -28.03 4.81 1.15
CA GLY A 551 -27.77 4.28 -0.19
C GLY A 551 -28.84 4.60 -1.23
N ARG A 552 -29.87 5.40 -0.90
CA ARG A 552 -30.98 5.75 -1.80
C ARG A 552 -30.64 6.99 -2.63
N LYS A 553 -30.94 6.95 -3.94
CA LYS A 553 -30.89 8.14 -4.81
C LYS A 553 -31.98 9.12 -4.37
N ILE A 554 -31.59 10.37 -4.09
CA ILE A 554 -32.46 11.44 -3.58
C ILE A 554 -32.53 12.68 -4.49
N GLY A 555 -31.68 12.77 -5.51
CA GLY A 555 -31.69 13.87 -6.47
C GLY A 555 -30.77 13.61 -7.66
N GLU A 556 -30.90 14.43 -8.69
CA GLU A 556 -30.00 14.44 -9.84
C GLU A 556 -29.92 15.84 -10.47
N ALA A 557 -28.85 16.11 -11.19
CA ALA A 557 -28.72 17.26 -12.09
C ALA A 557 -28.09 16.81 -13.41
N LYS A 558 -28.54 17.39 -14.53
CA LYS A 558 -28.11 17.02 -15.88
C LYS A 558 -27.85 18.26 -16.73
N ASN A 559 -26.71 18.27 -17.41
CA ASN A 559 -26.31 19.34 -18.33
C ASN A 559 -25.56 18.75 -19.51
N ASP A 560 -25.88 19.20 -20.72
CA ASP A 560 -25.10 18.97 -21.93
C ASP A 560 -24.28 20.21 -22.32
N ALA A 561 -23.11 19.99 -22.92
CA ALA A 561 -22.31 21.04 -23.55
C ALA A 561 -21.25 20.47 -24.51
N VAL A 562 -20.83 21.29 -25.48
CA VAL A 562 -19.62 21.03 -26.29
C VAL A 562 -18.36 21.26 -25.44
N VAL A 563 -17.45 20.29 -25.45
CA VAL A 563 -16.07 20.42 -24.95
C VAL A 563 -15.14 20.39 -26.17
N LYS A 564 -14.28 21.39 -26.33
CA LYS A 564 -13.40 21.48 -27.51
C LYS A 564 -12.34 20.36 -27.49
N ALA A 565 -11.75 20.07 -28.64
CA ALA A 565 -10.56 19.22 -28.74
C ALA A 565 -9.46 19.67 -27.76
N ALA A 566 -8.71 18.71 -27.21
CA ALA A 566 -7.58 18.92 -26.29
C ALA A 566 -7.83 20.01 -25.21
N SER A 567 -8.98 19.98 -24.53
CA SER A 567 -9.39 21.04 -23.59
C SER A 567 -10.19 20.56 -22.38
N GLU A 568 -10.11 21.32 -21.29
CA GLU A 568 -10.98 21.16 -20.12
C GLU A 568 -12.19 22.10 -20.20
N ARG A 569 -13.37 21.62 -19.79
CA ARG A 569 -14.56 22.45 -19.54
C ARG A 569 -15.09 22.23 -18.12
N LYS A 570 -15.27 23.33 -17.39
CA LYS A 570 -15.96 23.34 -16.09
C LYS A 570 -17.48 23.35 -16.29
N PHE A 571 -18.17 22.49 -15.56
CA PHE A 571 -19.61 22.48 -15.35
C PHE A 571 -19.92 22.89 -13.91
N GLU A 572 -21.06 23.54 -13.68
CA GLU A 572 -21.61 23.77 -12.35
C GLU A 572 -23.05 23.27 -12.31
N GLN A 573 -23.38 22.47 -11.29
CA GLN A 573 -24.68 21.85 -11.08
C GLN A 573 -25.16 22.13 -9.65
N LEU A 574 -26.47 22.12 -9.44
CA LEU A 574 -27.11 22.44 -8.15
C LEU A 574 -28.25 21.47 -7.88
N VAL A 575 -28.21 20.79 -6.74
CA VAL A 575 -29.22 19.80 -6.31
C VAL A 575 -29.72 20.16 -4.92
N THR A 576 -31.03 20.24 -4.74
CA THR A 576 -31.64 20.48 -3.43
C THR A 576 -31.86 19.15 -2.69
N VAL A 577 -31.14 18.95 -1.59
CA VAL A 577 -31.38 17.84 -0.65
C VAL A 577 -32.44 18.29 0.35
N GLN A 578 -33.61 17.66 0.34
CA GLN A 578 -34.65 17.89 1.36
C GLN A 578 -34.27 17.16 2.66
N GLN A 579 -34.60 17.77 3.81
CA GLN A 579 -34.35 17.26 5.17
C GLN A 579 -32.93 16.66 5.34
N PRO A 580 -31.86 17.47 5.13
CA PRO A 580 -30.49 16.99 5.12
C PRO A 580 -30.06 16.44 6.49
N ALA A 581 -29.56 15.21 6.52
CA ALA A 581 -28.81 14.68 7.65
C ALA A 581 -27.46 15.39 7.70
N LEU A 582 -27.17 16.13 8.78
CA LEU A 582 -25.97 16.96 8.86
C LEU A 582 -24.78 16.16 9.40
N TRP A 583 -23.63 16.32 8.73
CA TRP A 583 -22.38 15.72 9.18
C TRP A 583 -21.87 16.42 10.46
N SER A 584 -21.46 15.64 11.45
CA SER A 584 -20.75 16.11 12.64
C SER A 584 -19.90 15.00 13.27
N PRO A 585 -18.98 15.31 14.20
CA PRO A 585 -18.25 14.31 14.99
C PRO A 585 -19.10 13.32 15.79
N ALA A 586 -20.38 13.63 16.05
CA ALA A 586 -21.35 12.73 16.69
C ALA A 586 -22.33 12.08 15.69
N THR A 587 -22.45 12.64 14.48
CA THR A 587 -23.37 12.20 13.42
C THR A 587 -22.67 12.27 12.05
N PRO A 588 -21.74 11.36 11.73
CA PRO A 588 -20.97 11.41 10.47
C PRO A 588 -21.81 10.98 9.26
N ALA A 589 -22.84 11.77 8.92
CA ALA A 589 -23.73 11.52 7.79
C ALA A 589 -23.01 11.82 6.46
N LEU A 590 -22.71 10.76 5.70
CA LEU A 590 -22.02 10.84 4.42
C LEU A 590 -22.97 10.58 3.25
N TYR A 591 -22.94 11.49 2.29
CA TYR A 591 -23.64 11.42 1.00
C TYR A 591 -22.65 11.02 -0.10
N LYS A 592 -23.17 10.55 -1.23
CA LYS A 592 -22.36 10.28 -2.42
C LYS A 592 -22.93 10.97 -3.65
N ALA A 593 -22.07 11.73 -4.33
CA ALA A 593 -22.29 12.17 -5.70
C ALA A 593 -21.73 11.11 -6.67
N VAL A 594 -22.49 10.76 -7.70
CA VAL A 594 -22.04 9.89 -8.81
C VAL A 594 -22.14 10.70 -10.11
N SER A 595 -21.00 11.15 -10.59
CA SER A 595 -20.87 11.93 -11.83
C SER A 595 -20.68 10.97 -13.01
N LEU A 596 -21.65 10.94 -13.91
CA LEU A 596 -21.66 10.15 -15.14
C LEU A 596 -21.49 11.10 -16.35
N VAL A 597 -20.45 10.89 -17.15
CA VAL A 597 -20.16 11.69 -18.34
C VAL A 597 -20.37 10.82 -19.57
N LYS A 598 -21.37 11.14 -20.40
CA LYS A 598 -21.57 10.49 -21.71
C LYS A 598 -21.07 11.39 -22.84
N SER A 599 -20.16 10.90 -23.67
CA SER A 599 -19.63 11.65 -24.83
C SER A 599 -20.42 11.39 -26.12
N GLY A 600 -20.18 12.21 -27.15
CA GLY A 600 -20.73 12.04 -28.51
C GLY A 600 -20.34 10.71 -29.15
N LEU A 601 -19.20 10.13 -28.75
CA LEU A 601 -18.75 8.79 -29.14
C LEU A 601 -19.54 7.65 -28.46
N GLY A 602 -20.57 7.97 -27.67
CA GLY A 602 -21.39 7.01 -26.93
C GLY A 602 -20.69 6.34 -25.74
N LYS A 603 -19.46 6.76 -25.42
CA LYS A 603 -18.69 6.29 -24.26
C LYS A 603 -19.21 6.93 -22.98
N THR A 604 -18.97 6.27 -21.84
CA THR A 604 -19.34 6.79 -20.51
C THR A 604 -18.19 6.67 -19.54
N ASP A 605 -17.79 7.79 -18.94
CA ASP A 605 -16.89 7.86 -17.78
C ASP A 605 -17.69 8.04 -16.47
N ARG A 606 -17.14 7.61 -15.33
CA ARG A 606 -17.84 7.55 -14.04
C ARG A 606 -16.92 7.83 -12.86
N VAL A 607 -17.23 8.89 -12.10
CA VAL A 607 -16.55 9.22 -10.83
C VAL A 607 -17.55 9.21 -9.67
N GLU A 608 -17.16 8.59 -8.56
CA GLU A 608 -17.84 8.72 -7.27
C GLU A 608 -17.13 9.78 -6.42
N THR A 609 -17.89 10.55 -5.64
CA THR A 609 -17.34 11.52 -4.68
C THR A 609 -18.20 11.52 -3.41
N VAL A 610 -17.59 11.09 -2.31
CA VAL A 610 -18.20 11.16 -0.97
C VAL A 610 -18.10 12.59 -0.45
N PHE A 611 -19.15 13.05 0.24
CA PHE A 611 -19.19 14.37 0.89
C PHE A 611 -20.13 14.36 2.10
N GLY A 612 -20.06 15.38 2.96
CA GLY A 612 -20.99 15.59 4.07
C GLY A 612 -21.63 16.97 3.99
N ILE A 613 -22.87 17.11 4.45
CA ILE A 613 -23.60 18.39 4.48
C ILE A 613 -23.41 19.02 5.86
N ARG A 614 -22.73 20.17 5.95
CA ARG A 614 -22.51 20.89 7.22
C ARG A 614 -22.22 22.39 7.01
N THR A 615 -22.47 23.21 8.03
CA THR A 615 -21.78 24.52 8.16
C THR A 615 -20.60 24.39 9.12
N ALA A 616 -19.50 25.08 8.84
CA ALA A 616 -18.35 25.24 9.72
C ALA A 616 -18.00 26.72 9.74
N GLU A 617 -18.09 27.36 10.90
CA GLU A 617 -18.03 28.80 11.06
C GLU A 617 -17.00 29.13 12.13
N PHE A 618 -16.05 30.00 11.82
CA PHE A 618 -15.11 30.56 12.77
C PHE A 618 -15.48 32.03 13.03
N GLY A 619 -15.34 32.50 14.27
CA GLY A 619 -15.62 33.89 14.60
C GLY A 619 -15.12 34.27 15.98
N PRO A 620 -14.67 35.53 16.19
CA PRO A 620 -13.94 35.91 17.40
C PRO A 620 -14.80 35.81 18.66
N GLU A 621 -16.10 36.10 18.57
CA GLU A 621 -17.02 36.07 19.72
C GLU A 621 -17.38 34.66 20.22
N PHE A 622 -17.00 33.60 19.49
CA PHE A 622 -17.46 32.23 19.79
C PHE A 622 -16.47 31.10 19.48
N GLY A 623 -15.32 31.42 18.89
CA GLY A 623 -14.32 30.45 18.45
C GLY A 623 -14.76 29.70 17.20
N PHE A 624 -15.48 28.59 17.40
CA PHE A 624 -15.93 27.69 16.34
C PHE A 624 -17.38 27.23 16.54
N LYS A 625 -18.12 27.17 15.44
CA LYS A 625 -19.44 26.52 15.34
C LYS A 625 -19.45 25.50 14.22
N LEU A 626 -20.19 24.42 14.46
CA LEU A 626 -20.52 23.39 13.49
C LEU A 626 -22.04 23.28 13.43
N ASN A 627 -22.63 23.41 12.23
CA ASN A 627 -24.09 23.41 12.04
C ASN A 627 -24.81 24.45 12.92
N GLY A 628 -24.26 25.66 13.00
CA GLY A 628 -24.72 26.77 13.85
C GLY A 628 -24.52 26.59 15.37
N LYS A 629 -24.23 25.37 15.84
CA LYS A 629 -23.97 25.06 17.26
C LYS A 629 -22.50 25.27 17.58
N LYS A 630 -22.20 25.90 18.71
CA LYS A 630 -20.82 26.04 19.20
C LYS A 630 -20.23 24.67 19.55
N LEU A 631 -18.98 24.43 19.14
CA LEU A 631 -18.24 23.20 19.41
C LEU A 631 -16.79 23.56 19.73
N ILE A 632 -16.21 22.93 20.76
CA ILE A 632 -14.78 23.06 21.06
C ILE A 632 -14.00 22.00 20.29
N ILE A 633 -12.93 22.42 19.61
CA ILE A 633 -11.95 21.55 18.96
C ILE A 633 -11.11 20.87 20.05
N LYS A 634 -11.44 19.60 20.35
CA LYS A 634 -10.76 18.69 21.27
C LYS A 634 -9.76 17.87 20.44
N GLY A 635 -8.66 18.51 20.03
CA GLY A 635 -7.75 18.00 19.02
C GLY A 635 -6.47 17.34 19.54
N PHE A 636 -5.88 16.47 18.71
CA PHE A 636 -4.56 15.83 18.88
C PHE A 636 -3.70 16.08 17.62
N CYS A 637 -2.41 16.35 17.77
CA CYS A 637 -1.43 16.29 16.68
C CYS A 637 -0.95 14.84 16.53
N LEU A 638 -0.83 14.35 15.29
CA LEU A 638 -0.30 13.02 14.99
C LEU A 638 0.85 13.12 13.97
N HIS A 639 1.73 12.14 13.96
CA HIS A 639 2.61 11.83 12.82
C HIS A 639 2.09 10.60 12.06
N HIS A 640 2.47 10.48 10.78
CA HIS A 640 1.90 9.50 9.84
C HIS A 640 2.37 8.06 10.07
N ASP A 641 3.50 7.86 10.76
CA ASP A 641 3.94 6.53 11.18
C ASP A 641 2.89 5.87 12.08
N LEU A 642 2.70 4.56 11.96
CA LEU A 642 1.74 3.78 12.72
C LEU A 642 2.44 2.96 13.82
N GLY A 643 3.48 3.56 14.42
CA GLY A 643 4.36 2.94 15.39
C GLY A 643 5.14 1.78 14.78
N THR A 644 4.92 0.60 15.34
CA THR A 644 5.75 -0.59 15.08
C THR A 644 5.54 -1.26 13.72
N VAL A 645 4.57 -0.79 12.93
CA VAL A 645 4.37 -1.18 11.52
C VAL A 645 4.93 -0.16 10.52
N GLY A 646 5.55 0.93 11.01
CA GLY A 646 6.22 1.95 10.20
C GLY A 646 5.24 2.89 9.50
N ALA A 647 5.66 3.49 8.38
CA ALA A 647 4.84 4.43 7.62
C ALA A 647 3.78 3.74 6.73
N ALA A 648 3.84 2.40 6.56
CA ALA A 648 2.96 1.69 5.64
C ALA A 648 1.48 1.79 6.05
N ASP A 649 0.65 2.27 5.11
CA ASP A 649 -0.72 2.78 5.29
C ASP A 649 -1.78 1.68 5.54
N PHE A 650 -1.54 0.77 6.50
CA PHE A 650 -2.42 -0.36 6.80
C PHE A 650 -3.80 0.11 7.31
N PRO A 651 -4.91 -0.21 6.61
CA PRO A 651 -6.24 0.30 6.95
C PRO A 651 -6.66 0.04 8.40
N ARG A 652 -6.36 -1.15 8.94
CA ARG A 652 -6.66 -1.49 10.34
C ARG A 652 -5.78 -0.75 11.35
N ALA A 653 -4.53 -0.43 11.02
CA ALA A 653 -3.66 0.33 11.93
C ALA A 653 -4.12 1.80 12.03
N LEU A 654 -4.53 2.40 10.89
CA LEU A 654 -5.21 3.70 10.87
C LEU A 654 -6.49 3.67 11.73
N GLU A 655 -7.39 2.73 11.44
CA GLU A 655 -8.68 2.58 12.12
C GLU A 655 -8.50 2.37 13.63
N ARG A 656 -7.59 1.49 14.04
CA ARG A 656 -7.24 1.22 15.44
C ARG A 656 -6.78 2.49 16.17
N ARG A 657 -5.84 3.24 15.59
CA ARG A 657 -5.38 4.51 16.18
C ARG A 657 -6.55 5.48 16.38
N LEU A 658 -7.40 5.63 15.36
CA LEU A 658 -8.57 6.51 15.42
C LEU A 658 -9.61 6.02 16.44
N GLN A 659 -9.78 4.71 16.64
CA GLN A 659 -10.66 4.13 17.66
C GLN A 659 -10.21 4.50 19.09
N GLU A 660 -8.91 4.41 19.39
CA GLU A 660 -8.39 4.80 20.71
C GLU A 660 -8.49 6.31 20.97
N LEU A 661 -8.24 7.14 19.96
CA LEU A 661 -8.46 8.59 20.05
C LEU A 661 -9.94 8.93 20.28
N LYS A 662 -10.86 8.24 19.62
CA LYS A 662 -12.30 8.41 19.85
C LYS A 662 -12.68 8.02 21.29
N LYS A 663 -12.12 6.93 21.83
CA LYS A 663 -12.29 6.51 23.24
C LYS A 663 -11.74 7.52 24.26
N MET A 664 -10.85 8.43 23.87
CA MET A 664 -10.39 9.55 24.70
C MET A 664 -11.32 10.78 24.64
N GLY A 665 -12.32 10.82 23.75
CA GLY A 665 -13.16 12.00 23.51
C GLY A 665 -12.53 13.02 22.54
N VAL A 666 -11.51 12.61 21.78
CA VAL A 666 -10.93 13.44 20.70
C VAL A 666 -11.95 13.61 19.59
N ASN A 667 -12.17 14.85 19.15
CA ASN A 667 -13.08 15.17 18.05
C ASN A 667 -12.38 15.81 16.84
N ALA A 668 -11.07 16.05 16.93
CA ALA A 668 -10.29 16.66 15.87
C ALA A 668 -8.84 16.15 15.79
N ILE A 669 -8.23 16.28 14.62
CA ILE A 669 -6.85 15.86 14.33
C ILE A 669 -6.13 16.94 13.51
N ARG A 670 -4.84 17.13 13.78
CA ARG A 670 -3.90 17.85 12.91
C ARG A 670 -2.93 16.87 12.27
N THR A 671 -2.82 16.88 10.94
CA THR A 671 -1.95 15.99 10.16
C THR A 671 -0.51 16.49 10.19
N SER A 672 0.16 16.39 11.35
CA SER A 672 1.48 17.01 11.55
C SER A 672 2.54 16.21 10.78
N HIS A 673 3.24 16.76 9.79
CA HIS A 673 3.14 18.13 9.22
C HIS A 673 3.07 18.05 7.69
N ASP A 674 2.14 17.23 7.21
CA ASP A 674 2.11 16.73 5.86
C ASP A 674 0.73 16.18 5.44
N PRO A 675 0.45 16.07 4.12
CA PRO A 675 -0.75 15.43 3.61
C PRO A 675 -0.79 13.94 3.94
N TYR A 676 -1.81 13.51 4.68
CA TYR A 676 -2.04 12.10 5.02
C TYR A 676 -2.64 11.30 3.84
N SER A 677 -2.92 10.00 4.02
CA SER A 677 -3.50 9.16 2.99
C SER A 677 -5.00 9.41 2.75
N GLU A 678 -5.48 9.09 1.55
CA GLU A 678 -6.91 9.15 1.23
C GLU A 678 -7.74 8.21 2.14
N ARG A 679 -7.19 7.06 2.57
CA ARG A 679 -7.89 6.15 3.52
C ARG A 679 -7.97 6.75 4.92
N PHE A 680 -6.93 7.45 5.40
CA PHE A 680 -7.01 8.17 6.67
C PHE A 680 -8.07 9.27 6.63
N MET A 681 -8.16 10.03 5.54
CA MET A 681 -9.16 11.09 5.38
C MET A 681 -10.59 10.52 5.29
N GLN A 682 -10.79 9.40 4.60
CA GLN A 682 -12.05 8.64 4.63
C GLN A 682 -12.42 8.19 6.05
N LEU A 683 -11.48 7.62 6.81
CA LEU A 683 -11.73 7.23 8.21
C LEU A 683 -12.08 8.44 9.09
N CYS A 684 -11.50 9.61 8.84
CA CYS A 684 -11.88 10.85 9.54
C CYS A 684 -13.33 11.28 9.21
N ASP A 685 -13.75 11.15 7.95
CA ASP A 685 -15.13 11.40 7.54
C ASP A 685 -16.12 10.39 8.15
N GLU A 686 -15.79 9.08 8.05
CA GLU A 686 -16.59 7.94 8.50
C GLU A 686 -16.76 7.90 10.02
N MET A 687 -15.69 8.14 10.77
CA MET A 687 -15.68 8.07 12.24
C MET A 687 -16.02 9.40 12.91
N GLY A 688 -16.18 10.48 12.14
CA GLY A 688 -16.51 11.81 12.66
C GLY A 688 -15.35 12.45 13.43
N PHE A 689 -14.24 12.72 12.74
CA PHE A 689 -13.17 13.61 13.19
C PHE A 689 -13.13 14.87 12.33
N MET A 690 -12.88 16.02 12.95
CA MET A 690 -12.55 17.24 12.22
C MET A 690 -11.04 17.27 11.92
N VAL A 691 -10.63 17.75 10.76
CA VAL A 691 -9.21 17.76 10.35
C VAL A 691 -8.72 19.17 10.08
N LEU A 692 -7.58 19.52 10.70
CA LEU A 692 -6.70 20.57 10.24
C LEU A 692 -5.71 19.93 9.27
N GLY A 693 -5.96 20.12 7.96
CA GLY A 693 -5.16 19.54 6.90
C GLY A 693 -3.91 20.37 6.69
N GLU A 694 -2.75 19.84 7.06
CA GLU A 694 -1.46 20.55 7.03
C GLU A 694 -0.59 20.10 5.85
N MET A 695 -0.02 21.04 5.09
CA MET A 695 0.73 20.73 3.87
C MET A 695 2.24 20.61 4.08
N TYR A 696 2.82 21.40 5.00
CA TYR A 696 4.27 21.53 5.15
C TYR A 696 4.66 21.76 6.61
N ASP A 697 5.83 21.24 7.02
CA ASP A 697 6.55 21.75 8.18
C ASP A 697 7.18 23.11 7.83
N LYS A 698 8.30 23.11 7.10
CA LYS A 698 9.00 24.35 6.71
C LYS A 698 8.64 24.77 5.28
N TRP A 699 8.97 26.00 4.91
CA TRP A 699 8.81 26.52 3.55
C TRP A 699 10.11 26.36 2.76
N ASN A 700 10.81 27.45 2.44
CA ASN A 700 11.97 27.39 1.56
C ASN A 700 13.27 27.16 2.34
N PHE A 701 13.36 27.64 3.59
CA PHE A 701 14.47 27.26 4.47
C PHE A 701 14.26 25.87 5.09
N GLY A 702 15.02 24.88 4.62
CA GLY A 702 15.07 23.52 5.19
C GLY A 702 14.57 22.42 4.25
N ASN A 703 13.73 22.74 3.27
CA ASN A 703 13.28 21.79 2.24
C ASN A 703 14.22 21.84 1.03
N VAL A 704 15.11 20.86 0.93
CA VAL A 704 16.00 20.69 -0.23
C VAL A 704 15.77 19.32 -0.85
N PHE A 705 15.36 19.28 -2.11
CA PHE A 705 15.02 18.07 -2.84
C PHE A 705 16.08 17.70 -3.88
N ILE A 706 16.06 16.45 -4.37
CA ILE A 706 17.04 15.92 -5.32
C ILE A 706 16.34 15.30 -6.54
N ASP A 707 16.76 15.68 -7.75
CA ASP A 707 16.25 15.13 -9.02
C ASP A 707 16.84 13.74 -9.35
N PRO A 708 16.36 13.04 -10.40
CA PRO A 708 16.88 11.71 -10.78
C PRO A 708 18.37 11.68 -11.18
N ASN A 709 18.95 12.83 -11.51
CA ASN A 709 20.35 13.01 -11.92
C ASN A 709 21.26 13.44 -10.76
N GLY A 710 20.69 13.77 -9.59
CA GLY A 710 21.42 14.31 -8.43
C GLY A 710 21.41 15.84 -8.30
N ASN A 711 20.68 16.56 -9.15
CA ASN A 711 20.56 18.02 -9.08
C ASN A 711 19.68 18.44 -7.89
N ARG A 712 20.00 19.59 -7.30
CA ARG A 712 19.20 20.21 -6.24
C ARG A 712 17.93 20.88 -6.79
N ILE A 713 16.80 20.70 -6.11
CA ILE A 713 15.50 21.34 -6.37
C ILE A 713 15.06 22.08 -5.09
N GLU A 714 14.62 23.33 -5.23
CA GLU A 714 14.08 24.13 -4.11
C GLU A 714 12.56 23.94 -3.95
N TRP A 715 12.07 24.05 -2.70
CA TRP A 715 10.62 24.06 -2.42
C TRP A 715 9.86 25.15 -3.19
N LYS A 716 10.48 26.34 -3.38
CA LYS A 716 9.87 27.46 -4.14
C LYS A 716 9.42 27.08 -5.57
N ASP A 717 10.04 26.07 -6.18
CA ASP A 717 9.77 25.67 -7.57
C ASP A 717 8.76 24.51 -7.66
N THR A 718 8.38 23.90 -6.53
CA THR A 718 7.45 22.76 -6.47
C THR A 718 6.12 23.08 -5.78
N TRP A 719 6.12 23.93 -4.75
CA TRP A 719 4.93 24.11 -3.89
C TRP A 719 3.65 24.56 -4.58
N PRO A 720 3.63 25.38 -5.67
CA PRO A 720 2.36 25.87 -6.23
C PRO A 720 1.51 24.76 -6.83
N ARG A 721 2.15 23.72 -7.39
CA ARG A 721 1.48 22.50 -7.85
C ARG A 721 1.10 21.63 -6.66
N ASP A 722 2.07 21.30 -5.81
CA ASP A 722 1.91 20.32 -4.74
C ASP A 722 0.83 20.75 -3.71
N LEU A 723 0.75 22.05 -3.36
CA LEU A 723 -0.30 22.59 -2.49
C LEU A 723 -1.68 22.57 -3.17
N ALA A 724 -1.76 22.97 -4.45
CA ALA A 724 -3.02 22.96 -5.19
C ALA A 724 -3.56 21.54 -5.39
N GLU A 725 -2.69 20.57 -5.66
CA GLU A 725 -3.05 19.16 -5.79
C GLU A 725 -3.52 18.55 -4.47
N PHE A 726 -2.85 18.84 -3.34
CA PHE A 726 -3.31 18.46 -2.00
C PHE A 726 -4.71 18.99 -1.68
N VAL A 727 -4.95 20.29 -1.84
CA VAL A 727 -6.27 20.87 -1.56
C VAL A 727 -7.32 20.36 -2.54
N MET A 728 -6.98 20.15 -3.82
CA MET A 728 -7.91 19.57 -4.80
C MET A 728 -8.30 18.12 -4.46
N ARG A 729 -7.36 17.32 -3.93
CA ARG A 729 -7.61 15.97 -3.41
C ARG A 729 -8.62 16.00 -2.27
N ASP A 730 -8.35 16.83 -1.26
CA ASP A 730 -9.01 16.70 0.05
C ASP A 730 -10.25 17.59 0.24
N ARG A 731 -10.47 18.63 -0.58
CA ARG A 731 -11.58 19.60 -0.41
C ARG A 731 -13.01 19.04 -0.39
N ASN A 732 -13.21 17.79 -0.79
CA ASN A 732 -14.51 17.11 -0.71
C ASN A 732 -14.79 16.48 0.67
N HIS A 733 -13.75 16.20 1.46
CA HIS A 733 -13.88 15.61 2.79
C HIS A 733 -14.58 16.57 3.77
N PRO A 734 -15.76 16.24 4.33
CA PRO A 734 -16.39 17.05 5.38
C PRO A 734 -15.56 17.14 6.67
N SER A 735 -14.69 16.17 6.95
CA SER A 735 -13.78 16.24 8.08
C SER A 735 -12.90 17.49 8.08
N VAL A 736 -12.30 17.87 6.94
CA VAL A 736 -11.42 19.04 6.87
C VAL A 736 -12.19 20.32 7.22
N ILE A 737 -11.77 21.04 8.26
CA ILE A 737 -12.35 22.33 8.69
C ILE A 737 -11.48 23.54 8.36
N MET A 738 -10.19 23.35 8.11
CA MET A 738 -9.20 24.41 7.95
C MET A 738 -7.96 23.85 7.24
N TRP A 739 -7.26 24.69 6.47
CA TRP A 739 -6.00 24.35 5.81
C TRP A 739 -4.82 25.00 6.54
N SER A 740 -3.80 24.24 6.93
CA SER A 740 -2.53 24.75 7.45
C SER A 740 -1.45 24.71 6.38
N VAL A 741 -0.84 25.84 6.06
CA VAL A 741 0.16 25.94 4.97
C VAL A 741 1.61 25.91 5.46
N GLY A 742 1.86 25.76 6.76
CA GLY A 742 3.20 25.72 7.35
C GLY A 742 3.19 25.56 8.87
N ASN A 743 4.28 25.06 9.44
CA ASN A 743 4.50 24.92 10.89
C ASN A 743 5.86 25.48 11.31
N GLU A 744 5.86 26.47 12.20
CA GLU A 744 7.07 27.05 12.81
C GLU A 744 8.15 27.39 11.77
N VAL A 745 7.73 28.15 10.76
CA VAL A 745 8.53 28.44 9.57
C VAL A 745 9.64 29.46 9.88
N ALA A 746 10.81 29.30 9.26
CA ALA A 746 11.98 30.13 9.58
C ALA A 746 11.74 31.62 9.25
N GLU A 747 10.90 31.85 8.24
CA GLU A 747 10.38 33.11 7.74
C GLU A 747 9.61 33.92 8.82
N GLN A 748 9.00 33.26 9.81
CA GLN A 748 8.40 33.91 10.97
C GLN A 748 9.45 34.33 12.01
N ILE A 749 10.52 33.55 12.15
CA ILE A 749 11.42 33.59 13.31
C ILE A 749 12.61 34.52 13.07
N ARG A 750 13.15 34.59 11.85
CA ARG A 750 14.48 35.16 11.58
C ARG A 750 14.45 36.59 11.07
N ASP A 751 14.84 37.54 11.92
CA ASP A 751 14.88 38.99 11.60
C ASP A 751 16.07 39.42 10.70
N ARG A 752 16.63 38.50 9.90
CA ARG A 752 17.72 38.74 8.94
C ARG A 752 17.37 38.13 7.60
N ASN A 753 17.84 38.75 6.52
CA ASN A 753 17.81 38.17 5.17
C ASN A 753 18.67 36.89 5.16
N VAL A 754 18.06 35.75 5.44
CA VAL A 754 18.64 34.44 5.18
C VAL A 754 18.32 34.07 3.73
N GLU A 755 19.28 33.48 3.04
CA GLU A 755 19.07 33.05 1.67
C GLU A 755 17.86 32.10 1.60
N GLY A 756 16.89 32.46 0.75
CA GLY A 756 15.65 31.72 0.57
C GLY A 756 14.45 32.14 1.42
N THR A 757 14.58 32.93 2.50
CA THR A 757 13.43 33.26 3.38
C THR A 757 12.50 34.38 2.90
N GLY A 758 12.77 34.96 1.72
CA GLY A 758 11.96 36.07 1.18
C GLY A 758 12.13 37.40 1.94
N PRO A 759 11.14 38.31 1.87
CA PRO A 759 11.17 39.59 2.58
C PRO A 759 11.20 39.44 4.11
N ASN A 760 11.85 40.36 4.81
CA ASN A 760 11.86 40.43 6.28
C ASN A 760 10.56 41.05 6.84
N ASP A 761 9.41 40.46 6.48
CA ASP A 761 8.07 40.88 6.90
C ASP A 761 7.45 39.95 7.98
N GLY A 762 8.19 38.92 8.40
CA GLY A 762 7.69 37.84 9.26
C GLY A 762 6.99 36.71 8.50
N GLY A 763 7.23 36.56 7.20
CA GLY A 763 6.68 35.51 6.34
C GLY A 763 5.29 35.81 5.77
N ILE A 764 4.81 37.06 5.89
CA ILE A 764 3.47 37.48 5.46
C ILE A 764 3.31 37.35 3.95
N SER A 765 4.30 37.77 3.16
CA SER A 765 4.27 37.67 1.70
C SER A 765 4.17 36.22 1.21
N VAL A 766 4.89 35.30 1.86
CA VAL A 766 4.86 33.87 1.52
C VAL A 766 3.53 33.24 1.94
N PHE A 767 3.06 33.53 3.16
CA PHE A 767 1.73 33.11 3.63
C PHE A 767 0.61 33.57 2.67
N ASN A 768 0.64 34.82 2.21
CA ASN A 768 -0.38 35.36 1.30
C ASN A 768 -0.33 34.68 -0.08
N ALA A 769 0.84 34.29 -0.58
CA ALA A 769 0.96 33.51 -1.82
C ALA A 769 0.37 32.10 -1.66
N LEU A 770 0.68 31.42 -0.55
CA LEU A 770 0.13 30.09 -0.20
C LEU A 770 -1.40 30.15 -0.05
N LYS A 771 -1.91 31.12 0.71
CA LYS A 771 -3.35 31.39 0.89
C LYS A 771 -4.07 31.70 -0.42
N SER A 772 -3.43 32.44 -1.33
CA SER A 772 -3.98 32.69 -2.67
C SER A 772 -4.08 31.42 -3.51
N CYS A 773 -3.10 30.51 -3.39
CA CYS A 773 -3.13 29.21 -4.03
C CYS A 773 -4.26 28.31 -3.48
N VAL A 774 -4.43 28.23 -2.14
CA VAL A 774 -5.55 27.51 -1.51
C VAL A 774 -6.89 28.07 -1.99
N ASN A 775 -7.10 29.39 -1.86
CA ASN A 775 -8.37 30.04 -2.22
C ASN A 775 -8.74 29.92 -3.71
N ALA A 776 -7.77 29.65 -4.61
CA ALA A 776 -8.03 29.39 -6.01
C ALA A 776 -8.67 28.01 -6.28
N VAL A 777 -8.54 27.05 -5.35
CA VAL A 777 -9.08 25.68 -5.49
C VAL A 777 -10.08 25.29 -4.39
N ASP A 778 -10.03 25.91 -3.21
CA ASP A 778 -11.05 25.85 -2.17
C ASP A 778 -11.14 27.20 -1.41
N GLY A 779 -12.16 27.99 -1.73
CA GLY A 779 -12.50 29.22 -0.99
C GLY A 779 -13.56 29.03 0.10
N THR A 780 -13.82 27.80 0.56
CA THR A 780 -14.88 27.48 1.54
C THR A 780 -14.38 27.18 2.95
N ARG A 781 -13.05 27.13 3.14
CA ARG A 781 -12.38 26.84 4.42
C ARG A 781 -11.29 27.88 4.70
N PRO A 782 -11.08 28.31 5.96
CA PRO A 782 -10.04 29.27 6.33
C PRO A 782 -8.62 28.71 6.17
N VAL A 783 -7.66 29.60 5.93
CA VAL A 783 -6.23 29.29 5.84
C VAL A 783 -5.49 29.77 7.09
N SER A 784 -4.64 28.88 7.62
CA SER A 784 -3.88 29.03 8.86
C SER A 784 -2.42 28.55 8.68
N ALA A 785 -1.62 28.70 9.73
CA ALA A 785 -0.30 28.11 9.90
C ALA A 785 -0.06 27.89 11.41
N GLY A 786 0.78 26.91 11.78
CA GLY A 786 1.24 26.75 13.16
C GLY A 786 2.33 27.78 13.48
N LEU A 787 2.00 28.82 14.26
CA LEU A 787 2.97 29.88 14.57
C LEU A 787 3.87 29.49 15.76
N PHE A 788 5.19 29.52 15.54
CA PHE A 788 6.21 29.30 16.56
C PHE A 788 6.07 30.31 17.72
N PRO A 789 6.39 29.95 18.99
CA PRO A 789 6.26 30.81 20.17
C PRO A 789 7.25 32.01 20.26
N LYS A 790 7.48 32.73 19.16
CA LYS A 790 8.18 34.03 19.14
C LYS A 790 7.19 35.18 19.30
N LEU A 791 7.23 35.82 20.47
CA LEU A 791 6.48 37.04 20.77
C LEU A 791 7.17 38.26 20.15
N GLU A 792 6.39 39.23 19.71
CA GLU A 792 6.89 40.57 19.34
C GLU A 792 7.01 41.45 20.61
N PRO A 793 7.83 42.53 20.59
CA PRO A 793 8.06 43.39 21.76
C PRO A 793 6.76 43.93 22.38
N GLY A 794 6.66 43.85 23.72
CA GLY A 794 5.45 44.27 24.46
C GLY A 794 4.39 43.18 24.68
N ASN A 795 4.79 41.90 24.60
CA ASN A 795 3.87 40.74 24.59
C ASN A 795 2.87 40.81 23.44
N GLU A 796 3.33 41.20 22.25
CA GLU A 796 2.49 41.29 21.06
C GLU A 796 2.55 39.99 20.23
N PRO A 797 1.48 39.63 19.51
CA PRO A 797 1.44 38.40 18.72
C PRO A 797 2.40 38.47 17.52
N PRO A 798 2.90 37.31 17.02
CA PRO A 798 3.78 37.26 15.86
C PRO A 798 3.25 38.06 14.66
N LYS A 799 4.12 38.73 13.89
CA LYS A 799 3.71 39.53 12.71
C LYS A 799 2.72 38.79 11.79
N MET A 800 3.01 37.52 11.49
CA MET A 800 2.18 36.67 10.63
C MET A 800 0.75 36.44 11.14
N ALA A 801 0.52 36.47 12.46
CA ALA A 801 -0.81 36.28 13.06
C ALA A 801 -1.87 37.29 12.57
N LYS A 802 -1.43 38.40 11.97
CA LYS A 802 -2.29 39.45 11.40
C LYS A 802 -2.73 39.16 9.95
N ALA A 803 -2.30 38.04 9.35
CA ALA A 803 -2.63 37.63 7.98
C ALA A 803 -3.47 36.32 7.89
N LEU A 804 -3.36 35.44 8.89
CA LEU A 804 -4.12 34.18 8.99
C LEU A 804 -5.63 34.46 9.10
N ASP A 805 -6.47 33.57 8.53
CA ASP A 805 -7.93 33.66 8.71
C ASP A 805 -8.37 33.21 10.11
N VAL A 806 -7.64 32.25 10.68
CA VAL A 806 -7.77 31.81 12.07
C VAL A 806 -6.35 31.63 12.61
N VAL A 807 -6.03 32.24 13.75
CA VAL A 807 -4.69 32.33 14.30
C VAL A 807 -4.33 31.04 15.04
N GLY A 808 -3.56 30.17 14.38
CA GLY A 808 -2.93 29.00 14.98
C GLY A 808 -1.68 29.38 15.76
N THR A 809 -1.68 29.17 17.07
CA THR A 809 -0.49 29.41 17.90
C THR A 809 0.04 28.13 18.53
N ASN A 810 1.34 27.86 18.38
CA ASN A 810 2.01 26.82 19.16
C ASN A 810 2.37 27.41 20.53
N TYR A 811 1.81 26.84 21.61
CA TYR A 811 2.18 27.11 23.01
C TYR A 811 2.08 28.58 23.52
N MET A 812 1.21 29.41 22.92
CA MET A 812 1.01 30.82 23.33
C MET A 812 -0.38 31.10 23.93
N GLU A 813 -1.13 30.07 24.31
CA GLU A 813 -2.55 30.15 24.70
C GLU A 813 -2.83 31.12 25.86
N LYS A 814 -1.85 31.26 26.77
CA LYS A 814 -1.90 32.16 27.94
C LYS A 814 -2.00 33.64 27.59
N ASN A 815 -1.54 34.03 26.40
CA ASN A 815 -1.57 35.41 25.94
C ASN A 815 -2.90 35.79 25.29
N TRP A 816 -3.72 34.82 24.85
CA TRP A 816 -4.94 35.09 24.08
C TRP A 816 -5.93 36.01 24.83
N LYS A 817 -6.00 35.98 26.17
CA LYS A 817 -6.87 36.86 26.94
C LYS A 817 -6.47 38.34 26.83
N GLU A 818 -5.17 38.62 26.72
CA GLU A 818 -4.69 39.98 26.45
C GLU A 818 -4.89 40.34 24.97
N TRP A 819 -4.56 39.42 24.06
CA TRP A 819 -4.63 39.64 22.62
C TRP A 819 -6.06 39.81 22.10
N HIS A 820 -7.03 39.02 22.55
CA HIS A 820 -8.44 39.19 22.20
C HIS A 820 -8.98 40.56 22.67
N ARG A 821 -8.52 41.06 23.82
CA ARG A 821 -8.84 42.42 24.30
C ARG A 821 -8.18 43.53 23.48
N LYS A 822 -6.95 43.33 22.97
CA LYS A 822 -6.24 44.28 22.09
C LYS A 822 -6.74 44.23 20.64
N TYR A 823 -7.13 43.04 20.18
CA TYR A 823 -7.39 42.68 18.79
C TYR A 823 -8.67 41.80 18.72
N PRO A 824 -9.86 42.35 18.99
CA PRO A 824 -11.11 41.58 19.04
C PRO A 824 -11.51 40.94 17.71
N GLY A 825 -10.88 41.30 16.58
CA GLY A 825 -11.06 40.61 15.31
C GLY A 825 -10.29 39.29 15.17
N MET A 826 -9.35 38.96 16.06
CA MET A 826 -8.55 37.73 15.99
C MET A 826 -9.33 36.53 16.53
N ILE A 827 -9.32 35.43 15.76
CA ILE A 827 -9.91 34.14 16.12
C ILE A 827 -8.76 33.20 16.50
N PHE A 828 -8.77 32.65 17.72
CA PHE A 828 -7.62 31.89 18.25
C PHE A 828 -7.89 30.38 18.34
N TYR A 829 -6.85 29.58 18.05
CA TYR A 829 -6.75 28.18 18.47
C TYR A 829 -5.29 27.78 18.70
N ALA A 830 -5.06 26.75 19.51
CA ALA A 830 -3.72 26.22 19.72
C ALA A 830 -3.42 25.15 18.66
N SER A 831 -2.64 25.51 17.64
CA SER A 831 -2.15 24.56 16.61
C SER A 831 -1.23 23.51 17.21
N GLU A 832 -0.53 23.85 18.29
CA GLU A 832 0.09 22.93 19.25
C GLU A 832 -0.16 23.43 20.67
N ILE A 833 -0.55 22.53 21.56
CA ILE A 833 -0.57 22.75 23.00
C ILE A 833 0.16 21.62 23.73
N THR A 834 0.78 21.95 24.85
CA THR A 834 1.66 21.05 25.59
C THR A 834 0.91 19.92 26.33
N THR A 835 1.50 18.72 26.34
CA THR A 835 1.11 17.60 27.22
C THR A 835 1.66 17.70 28.65
N HIS A 836 2.32 18.82 29.01
CA HIS A 836 2.82 19.11 30.37
C HIS A 836 1.73 18.94 31.45
N ASP A 837 2.13 18.36 32.59
CA ASP A 837 1.24 17.83 33.64
C ASP A 837 0.03 17.07 33.08
N TRP A 838 0.30 16.20 32.11
CA TRP A 838 -0.67 15.36 31.42
C TRP A 838 -1.84 16.15 30.80
N GLY A 839 -1.52 17.31 30.23
CA GLY A 839 -2.43 18.14 29.45
C GLY A 839 -3.13 19.26 30.21
N ALA A 840 -2.65 19.65 31.39
CA ALA A 840 -3.25 20.68 32.24
C ALA A 840 -3.46 22.06 31.57
N ALA A 841 -2.78 22.31 30.44
CA ALA A 841 -2.93 23.50 29.60
C ALA A 841 -4.33 23.68 29.00
N TRP A 842 -5.19 22.64 28.96
CA TRP A 842 -6.62 22.78 28.63
C TRP A 842 -7.30 23.87 29.46
N PHE A 843 -6.88 24.06 30.70
CA PHE A 843 -7.48 25.04 31.62
C PHE A 843 -6.77 26.41 31.60
N ASP A 844 -5.79 26.64 30.73
CA ASP A 844 -5.04 27.92 30.65
C ASP A 844 -5.65 28.92 29.66
N TRP A 845 -6.71 28.54 28.93
CA TRP A 845 -7.38 29.37 27.93
C TRP A 845 -8.91 29.33 28.03
N ASP A 846 -9.53 30.40 27.52
CA ASP A 846 -10.95 30.69 27.69
C ASP A 846 -11.81 30.10 26.57
N LYS A 847 -12.76 29.23 26.95
CA LYS A 847 -13.66 28.53 26.03
C LYS A 847 -14.81 29.39 25.52
N THR A 848 -14.90 30.67 25.88
CA THR A 848 -15.91 31.60 25.35
C THR A 848 -15.57 32.06 23.93
N TYR A 849 -14.34 32.47 23.64
CA TYR A 849 -13.94 33.07 22.35
C TYR A 849 -12.97 32.23 21.51
N ALA A 850 -12.23 31.28 22.08
CA ALA A 850 -11.27 30.45 21.34
C ALA A 850 -11.91 29.16 20.79
N ALA A 851 -11.44 28.71 19.62
CA ALA A 851 -12.00 27.56 18.91
C ALA A 851 -11.58 26.20 19.50
N GLY A 852 -10.38 26.09 20.07
CA GLY A 852 -9.87 24.88 20.72
C GLY A 852 -8.36 24.69 20.57
N GLN A 853 -7.92 23.43 20.58
CA GLN A 853 -6.49 23.07 20.70
C GLN A 853 -6.15 21.73 20.03
N PHE A 854 -4.86 21.50 19.75
CA PHE A 854 -4.29 20.21 19.36
C PHE A 854 -3.08 19.83 20.23
N TYR A 855 -3.13 18.72 20.98
CA TYR A 855 -2.02 18.29 21.86
C TYR A 855 -0.79 17.80 21.07
N TRP A 856 0.41 18.23 21.49
CA TRP A 856 1.70 17.80 20.94
C TRP A 856 2.50 16.89 21.89
N GLY A 857 2.88 15.67 21.50
CA GLY A 857 2.24 14.81 20.51
C GLY A 857 0.93 14.23 21.08
N GLY A 858 -0.01 13.85 20.21
CA GLY A 858 -1.22 13.15 20.64
C GLY A 858 -0.92 11.69 21.00
N THR A 859 -0.29 10.98 20.08
CA THR A 859 0.34 9.66 20.31
C THR A 859 1.85 9.84 20.48
N ASP A 860 2.52 8.80 20.95
CA ASP A 860 3.94 8.62 20.67
C ASP A 860 4.17 8.38 19.17
N TYR A 861 5.41 8.63 18.72
CA TYR A 861 5.84 8.50 17.33
C TYR A 861 7.34 8.22 17.24
N LEU A 862 7.79 7.68 16.10
CA LEU A 862 9.20 7.40 15.88
C LEU A 862 9.94 8.66 15.44
N GLY A 863 11.17 8.84 15.94
CA GLY A 863 11.93 10.07 15.72
C GLY A 863 11.66 11.18 16.74
N GLU A 864 12.44 12.27 16.62
CA GLU A 864 12.58 13.33 17.64
C GLU A 864 12.99 12.84 19.05
N GLY A 865 13.59 11.64 19.13
CA GLY A 865 14.26 11.14 20.34
C GLY A 865 15.48 12.00 20.72
N ARG A 866 16.00 11.83 21.93
CA ARG A 866 17.10 12.65 22.48
C ARG A 866 18.48 12.17 22.06
N GLU A 867 18.81 10.96 22.46
CA GLU A 867 20.12 10.33 22.34
C GLU A 867 19.95 8.81 22.41
N TRP A 868 20.81 8.07 21.70
CA TRP A 868 20.74 6.62 21.64
C TRP A 868 20.75 5.97 23.05
N PRO A 869 19.84 5.02 23.37
CA PRO A 869 18.94 4.29 22.47
C PRO A 869 17.50 4.86 22.36
N ASP A 870 17.25 6.13 22.67
CA ASP A 870 15.93 6.76 22.50
C ASP A 870 15.51 6.82 21.01
N ILE A 871 14.55 5.99 20.61
CA ILE A 871 14.04 5.87 19.23
C ILE A 871 12.93 6.87 18.91
N GLY A 872 12.41 7.66 19.86
CA GLY A 872 11.45 8.71 19.55
C GLY A 872 10.61 9.28 20.69
N TRP A 873 9.61 10.08 20.30
CA TRP A 873 8.82 10.87 21.23
C TRP A 873 7.86 10.02 22.09
N TYR A 874 8.28 9.67 23.32
CA TYR A 874 7.50 8.97 24.37
C TYR A 874 6.57 9.88 25.20
N ARG A 875 6.41 11.15 24.78
CA ARG A 875 5.67 12.21 25.52
C ARG A 875 4.26 12.46 24.97
N GLY A 876 3.77 11.57 24.12
CA GLY A 876 2.35 11.49 23.75
C GLY A 876 1.48 10.93 24.86
N LEU A 877 0.16 11.08 24.69
CA LEU A 877 -0.87 10.65 25.64
C LEU A 877 -1.30 9.20 25.43
N VAL A 878 -1.12 8.69 24.21
CA VAL A 878 -1.24 7.27 23.82
C VAL A 878 0.17 6.76 23.51
N ASP A 879 0.52 5.53 23.91
CA ASP A 879 1.85 4.94 23.67
C ASP A 879 2.05 4.38 22.25
N LEU A 880 3.28 3.97 21.93
CA LEU A 880 3.66 3.41 20.63
C LEU A 880 2.88 2.13 20.26
N THR A 881 2.48 1.32 21.26
CA THR A 881 1.63 0.14 21.07
C THR A 881 0.14 0.47 21.04
N GLY A 882 -0.25 1.73 21.19
CA GLY A 882 -1.61 2.26 21.05
C GLY A 882 -2.44 2.30 22.34
N PHE A 883 -1.88 2.06 23.52
CA PHE A 883 -2.62 2.18 24.77
C PHE A 883 -2.68 3.63 25.28
N ILE A 884 -3.84 4.04 25.79
CA ILE A 884 -3.99 5.28 26.56
C ILE A 884 -3.17 5.13 27.86
N LYS A 885 -2.17 6.00 28.05
CA LYS A 885 -1.31 5.99 29.25
C LYS A 885 -2.10 6.42 30.49
N ASP A 886 -1.75 5.93 31.67
CA ASP A 886 -2.57 6.13 32.88
C ASP A 886 -2.77 7.60 33.27
N GLY A 887 -1.73 8.43 33.17
CA GLY A 887 -1.85 9.87 33.37
C GLY A 887 -2.73 10.59 32.33
N ALA A 888 -2.85 10.05 31.11
CA ALA A 888 -3.64 10.64 30.03
C ALA A 888 -5.16 10.48 30.22
N TYR A 889 -5.59 9.66 31.19
CA TYR A 889 -6.98 9.65 31.62
C TYR A 889 -7.41 10.99 32.26
N TYR A 890 -6.46 11.87 32.61
CA TYR A 890 -6.78 13.26 32.95
C TYR A 890 -7.45 13.99 31.78
N VAL A 891 -6.87 13.89 30.57
CA VAL A 891 -7.46 14.47 29.36
C VAL A 891 -8.81 13.84 29.06
N LYS A 892 -8.91 12.50 29.17
CA LYS A 892 -10.19 11.80 28.99
C LYS A 892 -11.28 12.32 29.94
N SER A 893 -10.95 12.67 31.19
CA SER A 893 -11.91 13.18 32.18
C SER A 893 -12.33 14.64 31.98
N PHE A 894 -11.87 15.32 30.93
CA PHE A 894 -12.46 16.60 30.46
C PHE A 894 -12.70 16.65 28.93
N TYR A 895 -12.28 15.63 28.18
CA TYR A 895 -12.66 15.42 26.78
C TYR A 895 -13.94 14.59 26.62
N ASN A 896 -14.27 13.68 27.54
CA ASN A 896 -15.46 12.83 27.47
C ASN A 896 -16.53 13.18 28.54
N GLU A 897 -17.80 13.01 28.16
CA GLU A 897 -19.00 13.26 28.98
C GLU A 897 -19.53 11.97 29.64
N GLU A 898 -19.10 10.79 29.18
CA GLU A 898 -19.41 9.50 29.82
C GLU A 898 -18.85 9.44 31.26
N PRO A 899 -19.66 9.16 32.30
CA PRO A 899 -19.19 9.09 33.69
C PRO A 899 -18.05 8.08 33.85
N MET A 900 -16.91 8.53 34.39
CA MET A 900 -15.72 7.69 34.52
C MET A 900 -14.91 7.97 35.79
N VAL A 901 -14.11 6.98 36.20
CA VAL A 901 -13.01 7.17 37.16
C VAL A 901 -11.81 6.30 36.77
N ARG A 902 -10.58 6.82 36.89
CA ARG A 902 -9.34 6.04 36.72
C ARG A 902 -8.37 6.40 37.85
N ILE A 903 -7.89 5.41 38.59
CA ILE A 903 -6.75 5.58 39.50
C ILE A 903 -5.47 5.65 38.67
N ALA A 904 -4.61 6.62 38.96
CA ALA A 904 -3.22 6.63 38.52
C ALA A 904 -2.33 7.02 39.71
N VAL A 905 -1.20 6.35 39.87
CA VAL A 905 -0.28 6.52 40.99
C VAL A 905 0.97 7.22 40.47
N GLN A 906 1.53 8.14 41.25
CA GLN A 906 2.80 8.78 40.93
C GLN A 906 3.94 7.77 41.03
N ASP A 907 4.71 7.62 39.95
CA ASP A 907 5.92 6.80 39.97
C ASP A 907 7.08 7.64 40.54
N GLU A 908 7.22 7.61 41.87
CA GLU A 908 8.28 8.31 42.60
C GLU A 908 9.69 7.76 42.26
N ALA A 909 9.78 6.56 41.66
CA ALA A 909 11.05 5.94 41.27
C ALA A 909 11.48 6.32 39.84
N ALA A 910 10.53 6.53 38.92
CA ALA A 910 10.78 7.14 37.62
C ALA A 910 11.05 8.66 37.73
N GLY A 911 10.43 9.33 38.70
CA GLY A 911 10.68 10.73 39.04
C GLY A 911 10.06 11.77 38.09
N SER A 912 10.44 13.03 38.30
CA SER A 912 9.98 14.19 37.53
C SER A 912 10.98 14.58 36.46
N GLU A 913 10.56 14.60 35.19
CA GLU A 913 11.47 14.81 34.07
C GLU A 913 11.12 16.06 33.25
N THR A 914 12.06 17.02 33.17
CA THR A 914 11.85 18.32 32.51
C THR A 914 12.80 18.53 31.33
N ILE A 915 12.25 18.87 30.17
CA ILE A 915 13.00 19.38 29.00
C ILE A 915 12.53 20.77 28.60
N VAL A 916 13.31 21.43 27.74
CA VAL A 916 12.89 22.63 27.00
C VAL A 916 12.64 22.24 25.54
N TRP A 917 11.42 22.44 25.05
CA TRP A 917 11.00 22.19 23.67
C TRP A 917 10.35 23.46 23.14
N ASN A 918 10.83 24.00 22.01
CA ASN A 918 10.37 25.28 21.44
C ASN A 918 10.24 26.41 22.49
N ALA A 919 11.27 26.54 23.34
CA ALA A 919 11.34 27.44 24.51
C ALA A 919 10.33 27.17 25.67
N VAL A 920 9.43 26.19 25.53
CA VAL A 920 8.49 25.74 26.57
C VAL A 920 9.14 24.72 27.50
N LYS A 921 8.93 24.83 28.81
CA LYS A 921 9.32 23.78 29.77
C LYS A 921 8.27 22.67 29.80
N LEU A 922 8.68 21.46 29.42
CA LEU A 922 7.85 20.26 29.46
C LEU A 922 8.26 19.38 30.65
N THR A 923 7.68 19.62 31.83
CA THR A 923 7.78 18.65 32.94
C THR A 923 6.73 17.57 32.78
N LYS A 924 7.14 16.31 32.86
CA LYS A 924 6.27 15.13 32.97
C LYS A 924 6.73 14.32 34.17
N ASP A 925 5.81 14.08 35.10
CA ASP A 925 5.99 13.11 36.19
C ASP A 925 5.29 11.83 35.74
N GLU A 926 5.96 10.67 35.79
CA GLU A 926 5.39 9.44 35.26
C GLU A 926 4.28 8.90 36.18
N ARG A 927 3.19 8.38 35.61
CA ARG A 927 1.99 7.98 36.35
C ARG A 927 1.45 6.65 35.83
N ARG A 928 1.24 5.69 36.73
CA ARG A 928 0.97 4.28 36.40
C ARG A 928 -0.12 3.69 37.31
N ALA A 929 -0.95 2.78 36.80
CA ALA A 929 -2.07 2.20 37.54
C ALA A 929 -1.76 0.80 38.13
N HIS A 930 -0.76 0.72 39.01
CA HIS A 930 -0.45 -0.51 39.79
C HIS A 930 -0.25 -0.22 41.28
N TRP A 931 -0.35 -1.25 42.12
CA TRP A 931 -0.26 -1.13 43.59
C TRP A 931 0.89 -1.95 44.17
N ASN A 932 2.07 -1.79 43.58
CA ASN A 932 3.32 -2.46 43.96
C ASN A 932 4.37 -1.38 44.27
N TRP A 933 4.39 -0.90 45.51
CA TRP A 933 5.26 0.21 45.94
C TRP A 933 6.08 -0.16 47.20
N PRO A 934 6.86 -1.27 47.16
CA PRO A 934 7.62 -1.73 48.31
C PRO A 934 8.63 -0.68 48.78
N GLY A 935 8.67 -0.43 50.10
CA GLY A 935 9.57 0.55 50.72
C GLY A 935 9.06 1.99 50.78
N LEU A 936 7.99 2.34 50.07
CA LEU A 936 7.33 3.65 50.23
C LEU A 936 6.37 3.62 51.42
N THR A 937 6.46 4.60 52.32
CA THR A 937 5.56 4.72 53.49
C THR A 937 4.20 5.30 53.09
N ASN A 938 4.22 6.37 52.29
CA ASN A 938 3.04 6.96 51.66
C ASN A 938 3.30 7.08 50.16
N VAL A 939 2.22 7.04 49.39
CA VAL A 939 2.22 7.03 47.93
C VAL A 939 1.25 8.11 47.43
N THR A 940 1.69 8.91 46.45
CA THR A 940 0.87 9.97 45.85
C THR A 940 -0.09 9.36 44.82
N VAL A 941 -1.39 9.37 45.12
CA VAL A 941 -2.45 8.81 44.28
C VAL A 941 -3.28 9.92 43.66
N TYR A 942 -3.66 9.75 42.39
CA TYR A 942 -4.63 10.56 41.66
C TYR A 942 -5.83 9.71 41.23
N THR A 943 -7.01 10.33 41.12
CA THR A 943 -8.14 9.73 40.41
C THR A 943 -8.74 10.73 39.43
N TYR A 944 -8.64 10.43 38.14
CA TYR A 944 -9.25 11.23 37.09
C TYR A 944 -10.73 10.89 37.01
N SER A 945 -11.61 11.89 37.03
CA SER A 945 -13.07 11.71 36.95
C SER A 945 -13.75 13.00 36.49
N ASN A 946 -14.89 12.85 35.84
CA ASN A 946 -15.83 13.89 35.43
C ASN A 946 -17.13 13.88 36.27
N CYS A 947 -17.16 13.11 37.36
CA CYS A 947 -18.31 12.97 38.25
C CYS A 947 -18.33 14.03 39.36
N GLU A 948 -19.42 14.13 40.13
CA GLU A 948 -19.57 15.13 41.20
C GLU A 948 -18.67 14.86 42.43
N GLU A 949 -18.38 13.60 42.73
CA GLU A 949 -17.45 13.22 43.79
C GLU A 949 -16.78 11.86 43.58
N VAL A 950 -15.60 11.67 44.18
CA VAL A 950 -14.88 10.40 44.22
C VAL A 950 -14.52 10.04 45.66
N GLU A 951 -14.82 8.81 46.05
CA GLU A 951 -14.37 8.18 47.29
C GLU A 951 -13.26 7.17 46.99
N LEU A 952 -12.22 7.13 47.83
CA LEU A 952 -11.10 6.21 47.70
C LEU A 952 -11.09 5.22 48.88
N PHE A 953 -10.90 3.94 48.60
CA PHE A 953 -10.87 2.85 49.58
C PHE A 953 -9.55 2.09 49.49
N LEU A 954 -8.92 1.82 50.62
CA LEU A 954 -7.76 0.91 50.75
C LEU A 954 -8.19 -0.31 51.56
N ASN A 955 -8.09 -1.50 50.98
CA ASN A 955 -8.51 -2.77 51.60
C ASN A 955 -9.93 -2.71 52.21
N GLY A 956 -10.86 -2.11 51.48
CA GLY A 956 -12.27 -1.92 51.88
C GLY A 956 -12.52 -0.77 52.87
N ARG A 957 -11.49 -0.16 53.46
CA ARG A 957 -11.62 1.00 54.35
C ARG A 957 -11.61 2.30 53.54
N SER A 958 -12.67 3.11 53.68
CA SER A 958 -12.70 4.45 53.08
C SER A 958 -11.60 5.36 53.64
N LEU A 959 -10.96 6.09 52.75
CA LEU A 959 -9.99 7.16 52.98
C LEU A 959 -10.64 8.56 52.84
N GLY A 960 -11.97 8.61 52.66
CA GLY A 960 -12.76 9.82 52.53
C GLY A 960 -13.14 10.19 51.10
N VAL A 961 -14.13 11.06 50.99
CA VAL A 961 -14.72 11.56 49.74
C VAL A 961 -14.10 12.90 49.36
N LYS A 962 -13.82 13.10 48.06
CA LYS A 962 -13.47 14.40 47.48
C LYS A 962 -14.52 14.80 46.45
N LYS A 963 -15.21 15.92 46.71
CA LYS A 963 -16.14 16.52 45.74
C LYS A 963 -15.35 17.27 44.66
N LEU A 964 -15.82 17.16 43.43
CA LEU A 964 -15.22 17.73 42.23
C LEU A 964 -15.92 19.04 41.83
N LYS A 965 -15.15 19.96 41.25
CA LYS A 965 -15.66 21.18 40.61
C LYS A 965 -14.99 21.37 39.25
N GLU A 966 -15.82 21.49 38.22
CA GLU A 966 -15.42 21.61 36.81
C GLU A 966 -14.41 22.76 36.54
N ALA A 967 -14.56 23.89 37.24
CA ALA A 967 -13.76 25.10 36.99
C ALA A 967 -12.35 25.12 37.63
N GLU A 968 -12.03 24.21 38.55
CA GLU A 968 -10.87 24.37 39.46
C GLU A 968 -9.65 23.49 39.09
N LYS A 969 -9.51 23.07 37.82
CA LYS A 969 -8.46 22.15 37.33
C LYS A 969 -8.31 20.86 38.17
N GLN A 970 -9.40 20.37 38.76
CA GLN A 970 -9.28 19.44 39.88
C GLN A 970 -8.84 18.03 39.44
N ARG A 971 -7.56 17.75 39.64
CA ARG A 971 -7.03 16.39 39.83
C ARG A 971 -7.06 16.06 41.33
N PRO A 972 -8.13 15.44 41.87
CA PRO A 972 -8.15 15.08 43.27
C PRO A 972 -7.01 14.10 43.54
N THR A 973 -6.34 14.33 44.67
CA THR A 973 -5.03 13.76 45.02
C THR A 973 -5.04 13.30 46.47
N TRP A 974 -4.49 12.12 46.78
CA TRP A 974 -4.37 11.57 48.14
C TRP A 974 -2.91 11.22 48.42
N SER A 975 -2.47 11.46 49.65
CA SER A 975 -1.32 10.74 50.22
C SER A 975 -1.89 9.49 50.88
N VAL A 976 -1.55 8.31 50.34
CA VAL A 976 -2.11 7.02 50.77
C VAL A 976 -1.00 6.20 51.43
N PRO A 977 -1.17 5.71 52.67
CA PRO A 977 -0.19 4.82 53.27
C PRO A 977 -0.13 3.51 52.48
N PHE A 978 1.05 3.06 52.07
CA PHE A 978 1.14 1.83 51.29
C PHE A 978 0.87 0.61 52.17
N ALA A 979 -0.18 -0.13 51.81
CA ALA A 979 -0.44 -1.47 52.31
C ALA A 979 -0.80 -2.35 51.11
N PRO A 980 -0.25 -3.58 51.01
CA PRO A 980 -0.57 -4.49 49.92
C PRO A 980 -2.05 -4.90 49.97
N GLY A 981 -2.60 -5.24 48.81
CA GLY A 981 -3.99 -5.65 48.64
C GLY A 981 -4.68 -4.89 47.51
N SER A 982 -5.77 -4.18 47.81
CA SER A 982 -6.64 -3.50 46.86
C SER A 982 -6.80 -2.01 47.18
N LEU A 983 -6.68 -1.17 46.15
CA LEU A 983 -7.04 0.24 46.18
C LEU A 983 -8.17 0.49 45.16
N LYS A 984 -9.34 0.93 45.64
CA LYS A 984 -10.55 1.13 44.83
C LYS A 984 -11.05 2.58 44.90
N ALA A 985 -11.32 3.17 43.75
CA ALA A 985 -11.99 4.46 43.62
C ALA A 985 -13.44 4.26 43.16
N VAL A 986 -14.36 5.01 43.76
CA VAL A 986 -15.80 4.96 43.51
C VAL A 986 -16.29 6.37 43.24
N ALA A 987 -16.78 6.63 42.03
CA ALA A 987 -17.26 7.94 41.61
C ALA A 987 -18.80 7.99 41.59
N ARG A 988 -19.35 9.13 42.02
CA ARG A 988 -20.79 9.32 42.20
C ARG A 988 -21.30 10.61 41.57
N ASN A 989 -22.51 10.54 41.03
CA ASN A 989 -23.34 11.67 40.64
C ASN A 989 -24.68 11.57 41.40
N HIS A 990 -25.10 12.66 42.02
CA HIS A 990 -26.33 12.77 42.82
C HIS A 990 -26.47 11.68 43.91
N GLY A 991 -25.33 11.23 44.45
CA GLY A 991 -25.23 10.14 45.43
C GLY A 991 -25.26 8.72 44.87
N ALA A 992 -25.59 8.52 43.58
CA ALA A 992 -25.55 7.22 42.92
C ALA A 992 -24.14 6.90 42.41
N VAL A 993 -23.69 5.64 42.56
CA VAL A 993 -22.42 5.16 41.98
C VAL A 993 -22.59 5.05 40.46
N VAL A 994 -21.72 5.72 39.71
CA VAL A 994 -21.76 5.78 38.23
C VAL A 994 -20.51 5.22 37.56
N ALA A 995 -19.37 5.20 38.26
CA ALA A 995 -18.15 4.56 37.79
C ALA A 995 -17.30 4.06 38.97
N GLU A 996 -16.56 2.98 38.76
CA GLU A 996 -15.61 2.42 39.73
C GLU A 996 -14.30 2.02 39.04
N HIS A 997 -13.19 2.03 39.79
CA HIS A 997 -11.91 1.54 39.32
C HIS A 997 -11.10 0.94 40.47
N GLU A 998 -10.49 -0.23 40.24
CA GLU A 998 -9.71 -0.95 41.26
C GLU A 998 -8.33 -1.33 40.72
N ILE A 999 -7.30 -1.15 41.54
CA ILE A 999 -5.94 -1.67 41.30
C ILE A 999 -5.52 -2.55 42.46
N LYS A 1000 -4.72 -3.58 42.18
CA LYS A 1000 -4.28 -4.59 43.15
C LYS A 1000 -2.76 -4.72 43.18
N THR A 1001 -2.23 -5.17 44.31
CA THR A 1001 -0.83 -5.56 44.42
C THR A 1001 -0.63 -6.89 43.71
N ALA A 1002 0.14 -6.88 42.62
CA ALA A 1002 0.50 -8.10 41.90
C ALA A 1002 1.46 -8.96 42.73
N GLY A 1003 1.30 -10.28 42.65
CA GLY A 1003 2.24 -11.26 43.17
C GLY A 1003 3.48 -11.43 42.29
N LYS A 1004 4.19 -12.56 42.44
CA LYS A 1004 5.27 -12.94 41.52
C LYS A 1004 4.70 -13.26 40.14
N ALA A 1005 5.44 -12.93 39.08
CA ALA A 1005 5.12 -13.38 37.73
C ALA A 1005 5.14 -14.91 37.63
N VAL A 1006 4.10 -15.48 37.01
CA VAL A 1006 3.87 -16.95 36.91
C VAL A 1006 3.50 -17.38 35.49
N ARG A 1007 2.83 -16.53 34.70
CA ARG A 1007 2.32 -16.90 33.37
C ARG A 1007 2.24 -15.74 32.39
N LEU A 1008 2.26 -16.08 31.11
CA LEU A 1008 1.86 -15.20 30.02
C LEU A 1008 0.35 -15.30 29.76
N VAL A 1009 -0.27 -14.20 29.35
CA VAL A 1009 -1.66 -14.16 28.87
C VAL A 1009 -1.70 -13.44 27.53
N LEU A 1010 -2.28 -14.09 26.51
CA LEU A 1010 -2.50 -13.51 25.19
C LEU A 1010 -3.94 -12.96 25.10
N GLN A 1011 -4.07 -11.70 24.69
CA GLN A 1011 -5.34 -10.98 24.56
C GLN A 1011 -5.46 -10.37 23.16
N PRO A 1012 -6.18 -11.01 22.22
CA PRO A 1012 -6.42 -10.43 20.91
C PRO A 1012 -7.40 -9.25 21.02
N GLU A 1013 -7.22 -8.23 20.19
CA GLU A 1013 -8.17 -7.12 20.10
C GLU A 1013 -9.42 -7.42 19.25
N ARG A 1014 -9.36 -8.51 18.46
CA ARG A 1014 -10.46 -9.02 17.62
C ARG A 1014 -10.37 -10.55 17.53
N ASP A 1015 -11.51 -11.24 17.62
CA ASP A 1015 -11.58 -12.71 17.49
C ASP A 1015 -11.31 -13.22 16.06
N SER A 1016 -11.38 -12.32 15.07
CA SER A 1016 -11.06 -12.61 13.67
C SER A 1016 -10.40 -11.43 12.95
N ILE A 1017 -9.65 -11.74 11.90
CA ILE A 1017 -8.85 -10.83 11.06
C ILE A 1017 -9.26 -11.07 9.60
N GLY A 1018 -9.23 -10.05 8.74
CA GLY A 1018 -9.48 -10.21 7.30
C GLY A 1018 -8.40 -11.08 6.62
N ALA A 1019 -8.79 -12.02 5.78
CA ALA A 1019 -7.88 -12.92 5.06
C ALA A 1019 -7.08 -12.25 3.91
N ASP A 1020 -7.16 -10.93 3.78
CA ASP A 1020 -6.71 -10.10 2.66
C ASP A 1020 -5.38 -9.36 2.92
N GLY A 1021 -4.69 -9.66 4.02
CA GLY A 1021 -3.48 -8.95 4.45
C GLY A 1021 -3.67 -8.06 5.68
N ASP A 1022 -4.83 -8.12 6.34
CA ASP A 1022 -5.19 -7.40 7.56
C ASP A 1022 -4.36 -7.83 8.80
N LEU A 1023 -4.33 -6.97 9.82
CA LEU A 1023 -3.47 -7.05 11.01
C LEU A 1023 -4.25 -7.42 12.28
N GLY A 1024 -3.83 -8.49 12.95
CA GLY A 1024 -4.28 -8.87 14.28
C GLY A 1024 -3.34 -8.36 15.36
N TYR A 1025 -3.83 -7.45 16.21
CA TYR A 1025 -3.10 -6.99 17.40
C TYR A 1025 -3.41 -7.93 18.57
N ILE A 1026 -2.37 -8.52 19.16
CA ILE A 1026 -2.45 -9.45 20.28
C ILE A 1026 -1.58 -8.89 21.41
N ASN A 1027 -2.24 -8.43 22.47
CA ASN A 1027 -1.58 -7.89 23.64
C ASN A 1027 -1.13 -9.02 24.56
N VAL A 1028 0.05 -8.87 25.16
CA VAL A 1028 0.78 -9.94 25.85
C VAL A 1028 1.09 -9.47 27.27
N LEU A 1029 0.46 -10.10 28.26
CA LEU A 1029 0.59 -9.69 29.67
C LEU A 1029 1.41 -10.71 30.45
N VAL A 1030 2.40 -10.24 31.21
CA VAL A 1030 3.04 -11.02 32.26
C VAL A 1030 2.21 -10.85 33.53
N THR A 1031 1.68 -11.95 34.05
CA THR A 1031 0.75 -11.94 35.19
C THR A 1031 1.16 -12.89 36.30
N ASP A 1032 0.66 -12.60 37.50
CA ASP A 1032 0.70 -13.50 38.65
C ASP A 1032 -0.35 -14.63 38.56
N ALA A 1033 -0.44 -15.43 39.62
CA ALA A 1033 -1.39 -16.55 39.73
C ALA A 1033 -2.86 -16.10 39.73
N ASP A 1034 -3.16 -14.87 40.15
CA ASP A 1034 -4.53 -14.31 40.24
C ASP A 1034 -4.93 -13.56 38.95
N GLY A 1035 -3.96 -13.19 38.11
CA GLY A 1035 -4.15 -12.53 36.82
C GLY A 1035 -3.81 -11.03 36.84
N THR A 1036 -3.25 -10.52 37.94
CA THR A 1036 -2.75 -9.14 38.02
C THR A 1036 -1.50 -8.99 37.15
N VAL A 1037 -1.43 -7.93 36.35
CA VAL A 1037 -0.22 -7.60 35.58
C VAL A 1037 0.89 -7.21 36.55
N VAL A 1038 2.06 -7.85 36.41
CA VAL A 1038 3.22 -7.61 37.26
C VAL A 1038 3.99 -6.39 36.71
N PRO A 1039 4.00 -5.24 37.38
CA PRO A 1039 4.39 -3.97 36.76
C PRO A 1039 5.89 -3.81 36.52
N ASP A 1040 6.72 -4.55 37.25
CA ASP A 1040 8.17 -4.63 37.12
C ASP A 1040 8.65 -5.80 36.23
N ALA A 1041 7.72 -6.58 35.67
CA ALA A 1041 8.06 -7.70 34.80
C ALA A 1041 8.62 -7.24 33.44
N ASN A 1042 9.82 -7.73 33.12
CA ASN A 1042 10.63 -7.35 31.96
C ASN A 1042 11.14 -8.54 31.12
N GLN A 1043 10.59 -9.75 31.34
CA GLN A 1043 11.04 -10.97 30.66
C GLN A 1043 10.95 -10.85 29.13
N THR A 1044 11.95 -11.38 28.42
CA THR A 1044 11.91 -11.52 26.96
C THR A 1044 10.93 -12.61 26.56
N VAL A 1045 9.80 -12.20 25.99
CA VAL A 1045 8.81 -13.12 25.41
C VAL A 1045 9.22 -13.47 23.99
N ARG A 1046 9.14 -14.76 23.64
CA ARG A 1046 9.31 -15.30 22.29
C ARG A 1046 7.97 -15.72 21.72
N PHE A 1047 7.81 -15.60 20.40
CA PHE A 1047 6.58 -15.80 19.66
C PHE A 1047 6.77 -16.77 18.50
N GLU A 1048 5.95 -17.81 18.49
CA GLU A 1048 5.84 -18.78 17.42
C GLU A 1048 4.45 -18.62 16.78
N VAL A 1049 4.41 -18.33 15.47
CA VAL A 1049 3.18 -18.05 14.71
C VAL A 1049 3.12 -18.97 13.50
N THR A 1050 2.01 -19.68 13.33
CA THR A 1050 1.83 -20.73 12.31
C THR A 1050 0.41 -20.72 11.73
N GLY A 1051 0.21 -21.39 10.59
CA GLY A 1051 -1.12 -21.59 9.98
C GLY A 1051 -1.42 -20.62 8.84
N ALA A 1052 -2.47 -19.81 8.99
CA ALA A 1052 -3.03 -18.94 7.95
C ALA A 1052 -2.40 -17.52 7.87
N GLY A 1053 -1.38 -17.24 8.67
CA GLY A 1053 -0.76 -15.92 8.77
C GLY A 1053 0.66 -15.96 9.34
N GLU A 1054 1.29 -14.78 9.37
CA GLU A 1054 2.67 -14.55 9.76
C GLU A 1054 2.80 -13.70 11.04
N ASN A 1055 3.93 -13.80 11.74
CA ASN A 1055 4.36 -12.77 12.68
C ASN A 1055 4.81 -11.55 11.86
N TYR A 1056 4.07 -10.44 11.95
CA TYR A 1056 4.39 -9.22 11.24
C TYR A 1056 5.34 -8.34 12.06
N ALA A 1057 5.02 -8.07 13.32
CA ALA A 1057 5.87 -7.26 14.19
C ALA A 1057 5.67 -7.59 15.68
N VAL A 1058 6.68 -7.30 16.50
CA VAL A 1058 6.68 -7.46 17.96
C VAL A 1058 7.11 -6.17 18.64
N ALA A 1059 6.40 -5.77 19.71
CA ALA A 1059 6.41 -4.40 20.22
C ALA A 1059 6.24 -4.29 21.75
N ASN A 1060 6.77 -3.24 22.34
CA ASN A 1060 6.47 -2.78 23.71
C ASN A 1060 6.34 -1.24 23.69
N ALA A 1061 6.04 -0.63 24.84
CA ALA A 1061 5.90 0.82 24.99
C ALA A 1061 7.20 1.53 25.41
N ASP A 1062 8.37 0.87 25.27
CA ASP A 1062 9.65 1.40 25.72
C ASP A 1062 10.42 2.06 24.57
N MET A 1063 10.45 3.39 24.54
CA MET A 1063 11.17 4.14 23.50
C MET A 1063 12.69 4.14 23.69
N TRP A 1064 13.24 3.53 24.75
CA TRP A 1064 14.67 3.21 24.86
C TRP A 1064 15.01 1.78 24.41
N CYS A 1065 14.01 1.00 23.96
CA CYS A 1065 14.19 -0.40 23.56
C CYS A 1065 14.53 -0.55 22.07
N ALA A 1066 15.82 -0.55 21.74
CA ALA A 1066 16.35 -0.79 20.39
C ALA A 1066 16.22 -2.26 19.89
N GLU A 1067 15.31 -3.08 20.45
CA GLU A 1067 14.96 -4.39 19.88
C GLU A 1067 14.17 -4.21 18.57
N PRO A 1068 14.53 -4.88 17.46
CA PRO A 1068 13.85 -4.68 16.16
C PRO A 1068 12.36 -5.03 16.18
N PHE A 1069 11.52 -4.27 15.48
CA PHE A 1069 10.09 -4.59 15.34
C PHE A 1069 9.85 -5.86 14.53
N ARG A 1070 10.69 -6.14 13.51
CA ARG A 1070 10.76 -7.45 12.84
C ARG A 1070 11.59 -8.41 13.71
N GLY A 1071 10.93 -9.27 14.48
CA GLY A 1071 11.61 -10.23 15.35
C GLY A 1071 10.69 -11.32 15.89
N ASP A 1072 11.30 -12.43 16.33
CA ASP A 1072 10.63 -13.54 17.02
C ASP A 1072 10.36 -13.25 18.51
N ARG A 1073 10.81 -12.12 19.03
CA ARG A 1073 10.87 -11.86 20.48
C ARG A 1073 10.83 -10.39 20.84
N ARG A 1074 10.34 -10.08 22.03
CA ARG A 1074 10.28 -8.74 22.61
C ARG A 1074 10.35 -8.80 24.14
N SER A 1075 11.16 -7.95 24.75
CA SER A 1075 11.21 -7.77 26.20
C SER A 1075 10.00 -7.00 26.72
N ALA A 1076 9.37 -7.50 27.79
CA ALA A 1076 8.21 -6.85 28.39
C ALA A 1076 8.59 -5.49 29.00
N TYR A 1077 7.65 -4.55 29.00
CA TYR A 1077 7.77 -3.25 29.65
C TYR A 1077 6.47 -2.96 30.42
N GLY A 1078 6.57 -2.63 31.70
CA GLY A 1078 5.39 -2.49 32.57
C GLY A 1078 4.56 -3.78 32.69
N GLY A 1079 5.21 -4.95 32.55
CA GLY A 1079 4.55 -6.25 32.45
C GLY A 1079 3.83 -6.53 31.12
N LYS A 1080 4.09 -5.74 30.07
CA LYS A 1080 3.39 -5.84 28.77
C LYS A 1080 4.34 -5.96 27.58
N ALA A 1081 3.91 -6.74 26.60
CA ALA A 1081 4.39 -6.69 25.22
C ALA A 1081 3.18 -6.80 24.26
N GLN A 1082 3.43 -6.74 22.95
CA GLN A 1082 2.43 -6.87 21.91
C GLN A 1082 3.02 -7.65 20.72
N LEU A 1083 2.23 -8.56 20.17
CA LEU A 1083 2.47 -9.24 18.91
C LEU A 1083 1.46 -8.71 17.89
N ILE A 1084 1.92 -8.43 16.68
CA ILE A 1084 1.10 -8.09 15.52
C ILE A 1084 1.25 -9.23 14.53
N VAL A 1085 0.17 -9.98 14.30
CA VAL A 1085 0.09 -11.00 13.24
C VAL A 1085 -0.53 -10.40 11.98
N ARG A 1086 -0.17 -10.94 10.81
CA ARG A 1086 -0.84 -10.61 9.54
C ARG A 1086 -1.47 -11.86 8.95
N ALA A 1087 -2.74 -11.76 8.58
CA ALA A 1087 -3.46 -12.83 7.91
C ALA A 1087 -3.13 -12.83 6.41
N LEU A 1088 -2.77 -14.00 5.84
CA LEU A 1088 -2.31 -14.12 4.45
C LEU A 1088 -3.28 -14.94 3.57
N ARG A 1089 -4.24 -15.62 4.21
CA ARG A 1089 -5.27 -16.49 3.60
C ARG A 1089 -6.33 -16.82 4.66
N PRO A 1090 -7.52 -17.33 4.30
CA PRO A 1090 -8.49 -17.80 5.29
C PRO A 1090 -7.97 -18.99 6.10
N GLY A 1091 -8.40 -19.10 7.37
CA GLY A 1091 -8.10 -20.23 8.25
C GLY A 1091 -7.54 -19.83 9.62
N ALA A 1092 -7.10 -20.81 10.39
CA ALA A 1092 -6.57 -20.61 11.74
C ALA A 1092 -5.14 -20.04 11.73
N ILE A 1093 -4.90 -18.98 12.49
CA ILE A 1093 -3.58 -18.48 12.87
C ILE A 1093 -3.32 -18.93 14.31
N SER A 1094 -2.36 -19.84 14.50
CA SER A 1094 -1.98 -20.36 15.80
C SER A 1094 -0.75 -19.62 16.33
N VAL A 1095 -0.89 -19.04 17.51
CA VAL A 1095 0.13 -18.24 18.21
C VAL A 1095 0.50 -18.94 19.51
N LYS A 1096 1.80 -19.02 19.79
CA LYS A 1096 2.37 -19.54 21.04
C LYS A 1096 3.40 -18.55 21.56
N ALA A 1097 3.31 -18.23 22.85
CA ALA A 1097 4.21 -17.30 23.53
C ALA A 1097 4.90 -17.99 24.71
N THR A 1098 6.22 -17.82 24.81
CA THR A 1098 7.08 -18.42 25.85
C THR A 1098 8.03 -17.39 26.44
N ALA A 1099 8.37 -17.53 27.72
CA ALA A 1099 9.36 -16.70 28.40
C ALA A 1099 9.97 -17.49 29.57
N ASP A 1100 11.23 -17.25 29.90
CA ASP A 1100 11.95 -18.05 30.90
C ASP A 1100 11.33 -17.88 32.29
N GLY A 1101 11.06 -19.01 32.95
CA GLY A 1101 10.41 -19.06 34.27
C GLY A 1101 8.89 -18.79 34.28
N LEU A 1102 8.27 -18.53 33.13
CA LEU A 1102 6.82 -18.27 33.02
C LEU A 1102 6.09 -19.41 32.31
N THR A 1103 4.86 -19.69 32.74
CA THR A 1103 3.96 -20.62 32.07
C THR A 1103 3.64 -20.09 30.65
N PRO A 1104 3.88 -20.88 29.59
CA PRO A 1104 3.54 -20.50 28.22
C PRO A 1104 2.05 -20.20 28.01
N SER A 1105 1.75 -19.44 26.96
CA SER A 1105 0.38 -19.15 26.52
C SER A 1105 0.21 -19.51 25.05
N THR A 1106 -0.99 -19.94 24.67
CA THR A 1106 -1.34 -20.25 23.28
C THR A 1106 -2.70 -19.64 22.94
N LEU A 1107 -2.87 -19.21 21.69
CA LEU A 1107 -4.07 -18.57 21.17
C LEU A 1107 -4.26 -18.99 19.70
N THR A 1108 -5.52 -19.16 19.28
CA THR A 1108 -5.87 -19.30 17.85
C THR A 1108 -6.81 -18.17 17.45
N VAL A 1109 -6.43 -17.40 16.43
CA VAL A 1109 -7.28 -16.34 15.83
C VAL A 1109 -7.70 -16.79 14.43
N GLN A 1110 -8.90 -16.42 13.99
CA GLN A 1110 -9.43 -16.84 12.68
C GLN A 1110 -9.22 -15.76 11.62
N ALA A 1111 -8.45 -16.06 10.57
CA ALA A 1111 -8.48 -15.31 9.32
C ALA A 1111 -9.72 -15.71 8.50
N ARG A 1112 -10.46 -14.73 7.98
CA ARG A 1112 -11.74 -14.93 7.29
C ARG A 1112 -11.84 -14.12 6.00
#